data_AF-A0A3D0YWG9-F1
#
_entry.id   AF-A0A3D0YWG9-F1
#
_cell.length_a   1.000
_cell.length_b   1.000
_cell.length_c   1.000
_cell.angle_alpha   90.00
_cell.angle_beta   90.00
_cell.angle_gamma   90.00
#
_symmetry.space_group_name_H-M   'P 1'
#
loop_
_entity.id
_entity.type
_entity.pdbx_description
1 polymer ?
#
loop_
_entity_poly.entity_id
_entity_poly.type
_entity_poly.pdbx_seq_one_letter_code
_entity_poly.pdbx_strand_id
1 'polypeptide(L)'
;MSNEHKYFWEEAVAILRRLRIRTKQKYFELCNIDNRFSRTPGSFYRDCWVEKGKWPGFLGFKPFRTEKTSYVTWEEAAVAARKLGFATADDYKLDYETDPKLHSSPQKLYRYVWKKNGGWPGFLGTIGKKKRKKFYATWAEASAAARRLKFKTIREYVNGRKQDPRLHSKPNKLYAAEWKSNGGWKGFLGNSGIRKRQDIYPTWNLASAAAKKLGIKRSEDYSKVYKKDPKLPGNPNLAYEDVWQKNGRWAGFLGTRTKPNPDEKYATWEEASAAAKKIGFISTDDYNQRFAETDPKLPGKPSDKYRSVWKKNGRWIGYLGLKMVSPIRGHKYVTWHEASKAAQRLGIKNGIEYKRRYKSDPKLPLKPAQLYKIEWKKRGSMAGFLARIFSYVRWEEASAAARKLNIRTIKEYQKKHCLDPRLPSNPAHTYKSVWVKKGLWLGFLGKTKVEKYATWDEAVKAVRRLRITSCRDYQNRYRCDPKLPVRPYINYRNVWVLLGKWSGFIGRKSHFYSTWQEASKAAIALGIKTQKEYKQNYWDDPKLPSTPDVVYQSLWKVNGGYWGFLGKTKKYQSWSEAAKAARSLKIRNNQEYKIKYKLNPKLPACPDHYYKNDWKRNGCWNGFLGLTPKKYYDTWIEASTATITLGIKYQQEYRQRYKQDPRLPPSPDLVYKDVWVDNGRWLGFLGRTNRILKARK
;
A
#
# COMPACT_ATOMS: atom_id res chain seq x y z
N MET A 1 25.99 -14.68 -22.78
CA MET A 1 24.56 -14.34 -22.91
C MET A 1 24.39 -12.87 -22.60
N SER A 2 23.88 -12.10 -23.56
CA SER A 2 23.83 -10.64 -23.58
C SER A 2 23.22 -10.04 -22.30
N ASN A 3 23.94 -9.10 -21.70
CA ASN A 3 23.49 -8.32 -20.56
C ASN A 3 22.60 -7.18 -21.08
N GLU A 4 21.39 -7.50 -21.53
CA GLU A 4 20.50 -6.48 -22.10
C GLU A 4 20.14 -5.42 -21.07
N HIS A 5 20.49 -4.17 -21.38
CA HIS A 5 20.18 -3.01 -20.55
C HIS A 5 18.66 -2.87 -20.36
N LYS A 6 18.23 -2.73 -19.10
CA LYS A 6 16.86 -2.35 -18.76
C LYS A 6 16.56 -0.95 -19.28
N TYR A 7 15.33 -0.70 -19.73
CA TYR A 7 14.94 0.63 -20.22
C TYR A 7 15.05 1.69 -19.13
N PHE A 8 15.51 2.89 -19.53
CA PHE A 8 15.39 4.08 -18.72
C PHE A 8 13.94 4.58 -18.68
N TRP A 9 13.62 5.44 -17.71
CA TRP A 9 12.24 5.92 -17.50
C TRP A 9 11.61 6.50 -18.78
N GLU A 10 12.33 7.39 -19.48
CA GLU A 10 11.77 8.06 -20.66
C GLU A 10 11.61 7.11 -21.86
N GLU A 11 12.52 6.14 -22.03
CA GLU A 11 12.42 5.09 -23.05
C GLU A 11 11.23 4.16 -22.77
N ALA A 12 11.09 3.71 -21.53
CA ALA A 12 9.98 2.87 -21.10
C ALA A 12 8.64 3.57 -21.34
N VAL A 13 8.52 4.85 -20.96
CA VAL A 13 7.30 5.64 -21.18
C VAL A 13 7.02 5.85 -22.67
N ALA A 14 8.05 6.13 -23.49
CA ALA A 14 7.90 6.30 -24.94
C ALA A 14 7.39 5.02 -25.62
N ILE A 15 7.94 3.86 -25.25
CA ILE A 15 7.50 2.56 -25.76
C ILE A 15 6.07 2.25 -25.30
N LEU A 16 5.73 2.49 -24.02
CA LEU A 16 4.38 2.28 -23.51
C LEU A 16 3.35 3.18 -24.21
N ARG A 17 3.71 4.42 -24.55
CA ARG A 17 2.89 5.32 -25.37
C ARG A 17 2.70 4.79 -26.79
N ARG A 18 3.79 4.37 -27.44
CA ARG A 18 3.76 3.78 -28.79
C ARG A 18 2.87 2.55 -28.86
N LEU A 19 2.99 1.66 -27.87
CA LEU A 19 2.21 0.42 -27.76
C LEU A 19 0.80 0.62 -27.17
N ARG A 20 0.39 1.87 -26.88
CA ARG A 20 -0.90 2.22 -26.25
C ARG A 20 -1.21 1.40 -24.98
N ILE A 21 -0.18 1.10 -24.19
CA ILE A 21 -0.31 0.36 -22.92
C ILE A 21 -0.73 1.33 -21.82
N ARG A 22 -2.01 1.26 -21.44
CA ARG A 22 -2.65 2.21 -20.51
C ARG A 22 -3.05 1.61 -19.16
N THR A 23 -2.83 0.32 -18.93
CA THR A 23 -3.21 -0.37 -17.69
C THR A 23 -2.04 -1.15 -17.11
N LYS A 24 -2.04 -1.34 -15.78
CA LYS A 24 -1.03 -2.16 -15.09
C LYS A 24 -1.05 -3.61 -15.57
N GLN A 25 -2.23 -4.14 -15.89
CA GLN A 25 -2.41 -5.49 -16.41
C GLN A 25 -1.67 -5.67 -17.75
N LYS A 26 -1.92 -4.79 -18.73
CA LYS A 26 -1.24 -4.82 -20.03
C LYS A 26 0.28 -4.57 -19.90
N TYR A 27 0.71 -3.77 -18.93
CA TYR A 27 2.13 -3.58 -18.62
C TYR A 27 2.80 -4.87 -18.12
N PHE A 28 2.14 -5.63 -17.24
CA PHE A 28 2.69 -6.90 -16.74
C PHE A 28 2.70 -7.99 -17.82
N GLU A 29 1.73 -7.97 -18.73
CA GLU A 29 1.74 -8.80 -19.94
C GLU A 29 2.94 -8.45 -20.82
N LEU A 30 3.21 -7.16 -21.05
CA LEU A 30 4.39 -6.70 -21.78
C LEU A 30 5.71 -7.13 -21.10
N CYS A 31 5.79 -7.13 -19.76
CA CYS A 31 6.97 -7.60 -19.03
C CYS A 31 7.24 -9.11 -19.17
N ASN A 32 6.28 -9.90 -19.66
CA ASN A 32 6.51 -11.30 -20.03
C ASN A 32 7.12 -11.44 -21.42
N ILE A 33 6.94 -10.43 -22.27
CA ILE A 33 7.35 -10.42 -23.68
C ILE A 33 8.70 -9.73 -23.83
N ASP A 34 8.88 -8.56 -23.21
CA ASP A 34 10.14 -7.80 -23.20
C ASP A 34 10.69 -7.72 -21.77
N ASN A 35 11.75 -8.49 -21.52
CA ASN A 35 12.37 -8.59 -20.21
C ASN A 35 13.10 -7.31 -19.79
N ARG A 36 13.31 -6.33 -20.69
CA ARG A 36 13.97 -5.05 -20.38
C ARG A 36 13.07 -4.12 -19.55
N PHE A 37 11.76 -4.39 -19.51
CA PHE A 37 10.84 -3.76 -18.57
C PHE A 37 10.93 -4.38 -17.17
N SER A 38 11.02 -3.54 -16.14
CA SER A 38 11.04 -3.99 -14.75
C SER A 38 9.63 -4.37 -14.27
N ARG A 39 9.46 -5.56 -13.70
CA ARG A 39 8.19 -5.95 -13.03
C ARG A 39 7.90 -5.14 -11.77
N THR A 40 8.87 -4.40 -11.25
CA THR A 40 8.74 -3.53 -10.08
C THR A 40 9.17 -2.11 -10.42
N PRO A 41 8.46 -1.41 -11.34
CA PRO A 41 8.90 -0.12 -11.85
C PRO A 41 8.99 0.95 -10.75
N GLY A 42 8.14 0.88 -9.72
CA GLY A 42 8.25 1.80 -8.57
C GLY A 42 9.46 1.62 -7.65
N SER A 43 10.04 0.42 -7.61
CA SER A 43 11.31 0.19 -6.91
C SER A 43 12.51 0.50 -7.80
N PHE A 44 12.37 0.23 -9.11
CA PHE A 44 13.42 0.40 -10.10
C PHE A 44 13.65 1.88 -10.44
N TYR A 45 12.59 2.65 -10.66
CA TYR A 45 12.63 4.09 -10.93
C TYR A 45 12.45 4.93 -9.67
N ARG A 46 12.89 4.44 -8.50
CA ARG A 46 12.59 5.03 -7.18
C ARG A 46 12.86 6.54 -7.11
N ASP A 47 13.91 6.99 -7.79
CA ASP A 47 14.39 8.37 -7.76
C ASP A 47 13.45 9.35 -8.48
N CYS A 48 12.69 8.90 -9.48
CA CYS A 48 11.73 9.73 -10.23
C CYS A 48 10.28 9.24 -10.13
N TRP A 49 10.02 8.08 -9.52
CA TRP A 49 8.70 7.43 -9.46
C TRP A 49 7.64 8.34 -8.84
N VAL A 50 7.98 9.03 -7.75
CA VAL A 50 7.02 9.90 -7.06
C VAL A 50 6.86 11.23 -7.79
N GLU A 51 7.97 11.84 -8.23
CA GLU A 51 7.99 13.14 -8.93
C GLU A 51 7.27 13.08 -10.27
N LYS A 52 7.48 11.99 -11.03
CA LYS A 52 6.88 11.80 -12.35
C LYS A 52 5.46 11.23 -12.27
N GLY A 53 4.80 11.24 -11.11
CA GLY A 53 3.37 10.91 -11.01
C GLY A 53 3.04 9.42 -10.91
N LYS A 54 3.95 8.58 -10.42
CA LYS A 54 3.78 7.13 -10.17
C LYS A 54 3.24 6.40 -11.42
N TRP A 55 2.34 5.44 -11.21
CA TRP A 55 1.70 4.67 -12.29
C TRP A 55 1.03 5.54 -13.36
N PRO A 56 0.27 6.60 -13.03
CA PRO A 56 -0.27 7.51 -14.03
C PRO A 56 0.81 8.08 -14.96
N GLY A 57 1.88 8.67 -14.42
CA GLY A 57 2.93 9.21 -15.28
C GLY A 57 3.76 8.15 -16.01
N PHE A 58 3.96 6.99 -15.39
CA PHE A 58 4.68 5.87 -15.99
C PHE A 58 3.92 5.23 -17.16
N LEU A 59 2.58 5.16 -17.10
CA LEU A 59 1.73 4.69 -18.19
C LEU A 59 1.42 5.81 -19.22
N GLY A 60 2.17 6.91 -19.16
CA GLY A 60 2.11 7.99 -20.14
C GLY A 60 0.88 8.90 -20.00
N PHE A 61 0.25 8.97 -18.83
CA PHE A 61 -0.74 10.00 -18.49
C PHE A 61 -0.03 11.27 -17.97
N LYS A 62 -0.63 12.46 -18.14
CA LYS A 62 -0.03 13.71 -17.63
C LYS A 62 0.06 13.65 -16.09
N PRO A 63 1.22 13.97 -15.47
CA PRO A 63 1.34 14.00 -14.02
C PRO A 63 0.46 15.12 -13.46
N PHE A 64 -0.56 14.78 -12.67
CA PHE A 64 -1.40 15.76 -11.99
C PHE A 64 -0.68 16.31 -10.76
N ARG A 65 -0.61 17.65 -10.68
CA ARG A 65 -0.19 18.38 -9.48
C ARG A 65 -1.17 18.10 -8.34
N THR A 66 -0.62 18.08 -7.13
CA THR A 66 -1.29 17.95 -5.85
C THR A 66 -2.22 19.14 -5.57
N GLU A 67 -3.40 19.15 -6.17
CA GLU A 67 -4.58 19.77 -5.59
C GLU A 67 -5.66 18.69 -5.62
N LYS A 68 -5.87 18.03 -4.47
CA LYS A 68 -6.98 17.09 -4.28
C LYS A 68 -8.29 17.89 -4.28
N THR A 69 -8.79 18.25 -5.46
CA THR A 69 -10.19 18.65 -5.59
C THR A 69 -11.01 17.38 -5.70
N SER A 70 -11.26 16.73 -4.57
CA SER A 70 -12.36 15.76 -4.51
C SER A 70 -13.65 16.49 -4.92
N TYR A 71 -14.62 15.78 -5.49
CA TYR A 71 -15.96 16.35 -5.70
C TYR A 71 -16.47 17.04 -4.41
N VAL A 72 -17.00 18.25 -4.55
CA VAL A 72 -17.34 19.10 -3.39
C VAL A 72 -18.55 18.51 -2.66
N THR A 73 -19.49 17.96 -3.41
CA THR A 73 -20.73 17.38 -2.89
C THR A 73 -20.75 15.87 -3.03
N TRP A 74 -21.59 15.22 -2.20
CA TRP A 74 -21.82 13.79 -2.28
C TRP A 74 -22.51 13.41 -3.58
N GLU A 75 -23.40 14.28 -4.07
CA GLU A 75 -24.20 14.11 -5.27
C GLU A 75 -23.33 14.05 -6.53
N GLU A 76 -22.39 14.99 -6.68
CA GLU A 76 -21.44 14.99 -7.79
C GLU A 76 -20.56 13.73 -7.79
N ALA A 77 -20.06 13.35 -6.62
CA ALA A 77 -19.24 12.17 -6.44
C ALA A 77 -20.03 10.87 -6.72
N ALA A 78 -21.29 10.80 -6.30
CA ALA A 78 -22.17 9.68 -6.54
C ALA A 78 -22.52 9.55 -8.02
N VAL A 79 -22.80 10.66 -8.71
CA VAL A 79 -23.04 10.67 -10.17
C VAL A 79 -21.82 10.18 -10.92
N ALA A 80 -20.63 10.68 -10.59
CA ALA A 80 -19.38 10.23 -11.20
C ALA A 80 -19.11 8.74 -10.95
N ALA A 81 -19.29 8.27 -9.71
CA ALA A 81 -19.12 6.85 -9.35
C ALA A 81 -20.12 5.94 -10.09
N ARG A 82 -21.38 6.38 -10.25
CA ARG A 82 -22.41 5.64 -10.99
C ARG A 82 -22.14 5.64 -12.49
N LYS A 83 -21.65 6.76 -13.05
CA LYS A 83 -21.27 6.88 -14.47
C LYS A 83 -20.14 5.92 -14.84
N LEU A 84 -19.23 5.64 -13.91
CA LEU A 84 -18.17 4.64 -14.07
C LEU A 84 -18.64 3.20 -13.82
N GLY A 85 -19.91 2.99 -13.46
CA GLY A 85 -20.50 1.67 -13.34
C GLY A 85 -20.11 0.91 -12.07
N PHE A 86 -19.62 1.57 -11.02
CA PHE A 86 -19.27 0.89 -9.78
C PHE A 86 -20.52 0.34 -9.09
N ALA A 87 -20.58 -0.99 -8.93
CA ALA A 87 -21.72 -1.67 -8.32
C ALA A 87 -21.53 -1.99 -6.83
N THR A 88 -20.27 -2.08 -6.37
CA THR A 88 -19.93 -2.37 -4.98
C THR A 88 -18.81 -1.49 -4.44
N ALA A 89 -18.69 -1.44 -3.11
CA ALA A 89 -17.59 -0.73 -2.44
C ALA A 89 -16.20 -1.31 -2.77
N ASP A 90 -16.13 -2.60 -3.10
CA ASP A 90 -14.88 -3.25 -3.49
C ASP A 90 -14.48 -2.86 -4.92
N ASP A 91 -15.44 -2.79 -5.85
CA ASP A 91 -15.21 -2.30 -7.22
C ASP A 91 -14.73 -0.84 -7.21
N TYR A 92 -15.39 -0.01 -6.38
CA TYR A 92 -14.96 1.37 -6.16
C TYR A 92 -13.53 1.43 -5.64
N LYS A 93 -13.16 0.65 -4.61
CA LYS A 93 -11.78 0.69 -4.07
C LYS A 93 -10.72 0.21 -5.05
N LEU A 94 -11.09 -0.69 -5.97
CA LEU A 94 -10.17 -1.22 -6.96
C LEU A 94 -9.81 -0.15 -7.99
N ASP A 95 -10.80 0.61 -8.45
CA ASP A 95 -10.70 1.42 -9.66
C ASP A 95 -11.18 2.88 -9.51
N TYR A 96 -11.41 3.40 -8.31
CA TYR A 96 -11.81 4.81 -8.12
C TYR A 96 -10.83 5.82 -8.72
N GLU A 97 -9.53 5.46 -8.82
CA GLU A 97 -8.47 6.31 -9.40
C GLU A 97 -8.64 6.53 -10.92
N THR A 98 -9.58 5.84 -11.56
CA THR A 98 -10.00 6.10 -12.95
C THR A 98 -10.60 7.48 -13.14
N ASP A 99 -11.23 8.03 -12.10
CA ASP A 99 -11.59 9.45 -12.01
C ASP A 99 -10.75 10.12 -10.92
N PRO A 100 -9.84 11.04 -11.28
CA PRO A 100 -8.96 11.71 -10.33
C PRO A 100 -9.66 12.49 -9.22
N LYS A 101 -10.95 12.84 -9.37
CA LYS A 101 -11.75 13.56 -8.37
C LYS A 101 -12.49 12.65 -7.39
N LEU A 102 -12.54 11.34 -7.65
CA LEU A 102 -13.10 10.37 -6.70
C LEU A 102 -12.10 10.12 -5.56
N HIS A 103 -12.60 10.18 -4.33
CA HIS A 103 -11.75 10.01 -3.15
C HIS A 103 -11.67 8.55 -2.71
N SER A 104 -10.54 8.09 -2.20
CA SER A 104 -10.36 6.70 -1.70
C SER A 104 -11.24 6.33 -0.50
N SER A 105 -11.95 7.30 0.08
CA SER A 105 -12.77 7.15 1.28
C SER A 105 -13.94 8.14 1.26
N PRO A 106 -14.91 7.98 0.36
CA PRO A 106 -16.04 8.90 0.24
C PRO A 106 -16.91 8.94 1.50
N GLN A 107 -16.98 7.83 2.25
CA GLN A 107 -17.69 7.73 3.53
C GLN A 107 -17.15 8.66 4.63
N LYS A 108 -15.85 8.99 4.57
CA LYS A 108 -15.23 9.92 5.53
C LYS A 108 -15.41 11.37 5.06
N LEU A 109 -15.28 11.59 3.76
CA LEU A 109 -15.37 12.92 3.16
C LEU A 109 -16.81 13.48 3.27
N TYR A 110 -17.81 12.65 3.00
CA TYR A 110 -19.22 13.03 3.01
C TYR A 110 -19.96 12.55 4.26
N ARG A 111 -19.27 12.43 5.41
CA ARG A 111 -19.77 11.77 6.64
C ARG A 111 -21.16 12.24 7.10
N TYR A 112 -21.47 13.53 6.93
CA TYR A 112 -22.71 14.15 7.39
C TYR A 112 -23.93 13.71 6.57
N VAL A 113 -23.75 13.45 5.28
CA VAL A 113 -24.81 13.02 4.37
C VAL A 113 -24.74 11.53 4.06
N TRP A 114 -23.62 10.86 4.35
CA TRP A 114 -23.36 9.46 4.00
C TRP A 114 -24.40 8.50 4.55
N LYS A 115 -24.69 8.56 5.86
CA LYS A 115 -25.70 7.68 6.49
C LYS A 115 -27.11 8.05 6.06
N LYS A 116 -27.42 9.35 5.96
CA LYS A 116 -28.73 9.88 5.54
C LYS A 116 -29.08 9.42 4.12
N ASN A 117 -28.09 9.39 3.23
CA ASN A 117 -28.25 8.98 1.85
C ASN A 117 -27.96 7.47 1.65
N GLY A 118 -28.27 6.61 2.65
CA GLY A 118 -28.25 5.15 2.47
C GLY A 118 -26.87 4.50 2.34
N GLY A 119 -25.79 5.17 2.74
CA GLY A 119 -24.42 4.63 2.77
C GLY A 119 -23.90 4.23 1.39
N TRP A 120 -23.13 3.13 1.33
CA TRP A 120 -22.62 2.60 0.06
C TRP A 120 -23.72 2.31 -0.97
N PRO A 121 -24.85 1.67 -0.59
CA PRO A 121 -25.96 1.46 -1.51
C PRO A 121 -26.50 2.75 -2.13
N GLY A 122 -26.66 3.83 -1.36
CA GLY A 122 -27.13 5.09 -1.92
C GLY A 122 -26.06 5.81 -2.74
N PHE A 123 -24.80 5.75 -2.33
CA PHE A 123 -23.71 6.35 -3.09
C PHE A 123 -23.60 5.75 -4.50
N LEU A 124 -23.73 4.43 -4.61
CA LEU A 124 -23.62 3.69 -5.87
C LEU A 124 -24.95 3.52 -6.62
N GLY A 125 -26.06 4.05 -6.10
CA GLY A 125 -27.37 3.94 -6.75
C GLY A 125 -27.92 2.50 -6.78
N THR A 126 -27.60 1.71 -5.75
CA THR A 126 -28.05 0.33 -5.57
C THR A 126 -29.11 0.18 -4.47
N ILE A 127 -29.72 1.27 -4.01
CA ILE A 127 -30.88 1.23 -3.10
C ILE A 127 -32.02 0.48 -3.80
N GLY A 128 -32.65 -0.48 -3.11
CA GLY A 128 -33.80 -1.23 -3.63
C GLY A 128 -33.47 -2.39 -4.59
N LYS A 129 -32.25 -2.52 -5.08
CA LYS A 129 -31.84 -3.71 -5.85
C LYS A 129 -31.63 -4.88 -4.87
N LYS A 130 -32.58 -5.84 -4.84
CA LYS A 130 -32.50 -7.10 -4.09
C LYS A 130 -31.05 -7.61 -4.09
N LYS A 131 -30.51 -7.91 -2.90
CA LYS A 131 -29.18 -8.54 -2.74
C LYS A 131 -29.06 -9.67 -3.77
N ARG A 132 -28.31 -9.46 -4.86
CA ARG A 132 -27.93 -10.58 -5.73
C ARG A 132 -27.15 -11.52 -4.83
N LYS A 133 -27.64 -12.76 -4.67
CA LYS A 133 -26.95 -13.79 -3.88
C LYS A 133 -25.51 -13.84 -4.39
N LYS A 134 -24.56 -13.47 -3.52
CA LYS A 134 -23.15 -13.21 -3.87
C LYS A 134 -22.46 -14.43 -4.50
N PHE A 135 -23.03 -15.62 -4.28
CA PHE A 135 -22.57 -16.90 -4.80
C PHE A 135 -23.76 -17.72 -5.34
N TYR A 136 -23.47 -18.74 -6.14
CA TYR A 136 -24.47 -19.73 -6.57
C TYR A 136 -25.20 -20.34 -5.37
N ALA A 137 -26.53 -20.48 -5.47
CA ALA A 137 -27.36 -20.82 -4.33
C ALA A 137 -27.23 -22.30 -3.95
N THR A 138 -26.97 -23.15 -4.94
CA THR A 138 -26.86 -24.60 -4.77
C THR A 138 -25.50 -25.12 -5.22
N TRP A 139 -25.13 -26.30 -4.73
CA TRP A 139 -23.92 -27.00 -5.20
C TRP A 139 -23.98 -27.25 -6.71
N ALA A 140 -25.14 -27.64 -7.23
CA ALA A 140 -25.35 -28.01 -8.63
C ALA A 140 -25.10 -26.82 -9.58
N GLU A 141 -25.63 -25.64 -9.26
CA GLU A 141 -25.39 -24.42 -10.04
C GLU A 141 -23.90 -24.03 -10.06
N ALA A 142 -23.24 -24.13 -8.90
CA ALA A 142 -21.82 -23.82 -8.77
C ALA A 142 -20.92 -24.83 -9.50
N SER A 143 -21.28 -26.11 -9.44
CA SER A 143 -20.60 -27.22 -10.12
C SER A 143 -20.74 -27.09 -11.64
N ALA A 144 -21.95 -26.81 -12.13
CA ALA A 144 -22.20 -26.57 -13.55
C ALA A 144 -21.40 -25.37 -14.09
N ALA A 145 -21.33 -24.28 -13.34
CA ALA A 145 -20.52 -23.12 -13.71
C ALA A 145 -19.01 -23.41 -13.72
N ALA A 146 -18.50 -24.16 -12.73
CA ALA A 146 -17.10 -24.58 -12.68
C ALA A 146 -16.74 -25.51 -13.85
N ARG A 147 -17.64 -26.43 -14.23
CA ARG A 147 -17.47 -27.34 -15.37
C ARG A 147 -17.56 -26.60 -16.71
N ARG A 148 -18.46 -25.61 -16.84
CA ARG A 148 -18.56 -24.76 -18.04
C ARG A 148 -17.27 -23.97 -18.29
N LEU A 149 -16.59 -23.54 -17.23
CA LEU A 149 -15.27 -22.90 -17.29
C LEU A 149 -14.11 -23.90 -17.44
N LYS A 150 -14.41 -25.19 -17.62
CA LYS A 150 -13.46 -26.27 -17.90
C LYS A 150 -12.36 -26.45 -16.85
N PHE A 151 -12.63 -26.11 -15.58
CA PHE A 151 -11.67 -26.37 -14.49
C PHE A 151 -11.58 -27.87 -14.21
N LYS A 152 -10.42 -28.48 -14.43
CA LYS A 152 -10.14 -29.90 -14.19
C LYS A 152 -9.35 -30.13 -12.92
N THR A 153 -8.72 -29.11 -12.33
CA THR A 153 -7.99 -29.27 -11.07
C THR A 153 -8.36 -28.22 -10.03
N ILE A 154 -8.11 -28.51 -8.75
CA ILE A 154 -8.30 -27.53 -7.66
C ILE A 154 -7.44 -26.28 -7.91
N ARG A 155 -6.23 -26.45 -8.45
CA ARG A 155 -5.31 -25.34 -8.76
C ARG A 155 -5.88 -24.45 -9.88
N GLU A 156 -6.44 -25.04 -10.93
CA GLU A 156 -7.14 -24.29 -11.98
C GLU A 156 -8.36 -23.56 -11.45
N TYR A 157 -9.18 -24.21 -10.61
CA TYR A 157 -10.32 -23.57 -9.98
C TYR A 157 -9.89 -22.38 -9.12
N VAL A 158 -8.87 -22.50 -8.29
CA VAL A 158 -8.42 -21.41 -7.41
C VAL A 158 -7.89 -20.21 -8.20
N ASN A 159 -7.13 -20.46 -9.27
CA ASN A 159 -6.56 -19.42 -10.11
C ASN A 159 -7.60 -18.79 -11.07
N GLY A 160 -8.51 -19.62 -11.59
CA GLY A 160 -9.46 -19.28 -12.64
C GLY A 160 -10.86 -18.88 -12.17
N ARG A 161 -11.28 -19.19 -10.94
CA ARG A 161 -12.64 -18.88 -10.42
C ARG A 161 -13.04 -17.41 -10.53
N LYS A 162 -12.08 -16.48 -10.69
CA LYS A 162 -12.36 -15.05 -10.89
C LYS A 162 -13.03 -14.76 -12.24
N GLN A 163 -12.98 -15.71 -13.18
CA GLN A 163 -13.68 -15.66 -14.46
C GLN A 163 -15.22 -15.70 -14.28
N ASP A 164 -15.71 -16.26 -13.17
CA ASP A 164 -17.12 -16.17 -12.77
C ASP A 164 -17.22 -15.68 -11.31
N PRO A 165 -17.56 -14.40 -11.10
CA PRO A 165 -17.66 -13.81 -9.76
C PRO A 165 -18.61 -14.51 -8.78
N ARG A 166 -19.52 -15.38 -9.26
CA ARG A 166 -20.45 -16.15 -8.41
C ARG A 166 -19.85 -17.44 -7.86
N LEU A 167 -18.64 -17.83 -8.29
CA LEU A 167 -17.92 -19.00 -7.76
C LEU A 167 -17.20 -18.66 -6.45
N HIS A 168 -17.56 -19.38 -5.38
CA HIS A 168 -16.99 -19.17 -4.05
C HIS A 168 -15.53 -19.64 -3.95
N SER A 169 -14.69 -18.99 -3.13
CA SER A 169 -13.29 -19.41 -2.93
C SER A 169 -13.13 -20.73 -2.16
N LYS A 170 -14.16 -21.13 -1.42
CA LYS A 170 -14.22 -22.36 -0.60
C LYS A 170 -15.57 -23.04 -0.78
N PRO A 171 -15.87 -23.62 -1.95
CA PRO A 171 -17.17 -24.22 -2.23
C PRO A 171 -17.47 -25.40 -1.30
N ASN A 172 -16.44 -26.10 -0.83
CA ASN A 172 -16.52 -27.17 0.17
C ASN A 172 -17.09 -26.76 1.54
N LYS A 173 -16.96 -25.49 1.91
CA LYS A 173 -17.55 -24.97 3.15
C LYS A 173 -18.95 -24.41 2.91
N LEU A 174 -19.18 -23.82 1.74
CA LEU A 174 -20.46 -23.20 1.40
C LEU A 174 -21.55 -24.24 1.15
N TYR A 175 -21.19 -25.38 0.53
CA TYR A 175 -22.11 -26.47 0.21
C TYR A 175 -21.86 -27.71 1.06
N ALA A 176 -21.45 -27.53 2.33
CA ALA A 176 -20.94 -28.62 3.18
C ALA A 176 -21.90 -29.83 3.31
N ALA A 177 -23.22 -29.58 3.33
CA ALA A 177 -24.25 -30.62 3.41
C ALA A 177 -24.24 -31.57 2.20
N GLU A 178 -24.03 -31.03 1.00
CA GLU A 178 -24.07 -31.76 -0.27
C GLU A 178 -22.67 -32.09 -0.80
N TRP A 179 -21.61 -31.57 -0.16
CA TRP A 179 -20.25 -31.66 -0.68
C TRP A 179 -19.70 -33.08 -0.67
N LYS A 180 -19.90 -33.81 0.42
CA LYS A 180 -19.37 -35.17 0.58
C LYS A 180 -20.17 -36.18 -0.26
N SER A 181 -21.50 -36.07 -0.25
CA SER A 181 -22.40 -36.95 -1.03
C SER A 181 -22.18 -36.80 -2.53
N ASN A 182 -21.88 -35.58 -3.01
CA ASN A 182 -21.57 -35.33 -4.41
C ASN A 182 -20.07 -35.49 -4.77
N GLY A 183 -19.33 -36.37 -4.08
CA GLY A 183 -17.97 -36.76 -4.47
C GLY A 183 -16.90 -35.68 -4.26
N GLY A 184 -17.16 -34.68 -3.41
CA GLY A 184 -16.23 -33.62 -3.05
C GLY A 184 -15.71 -32.83 -4.24
N TRP A 185 -14.41 -32.51 -4.23
CA TRP A 185 -13.78 -31.77 -5.33
C TRP A 185 -13.86 -32.50 -6.68
N LYS A 186 -13.85 -33.84 -6.68
CA LYS A 186 -13.91 -34.63 -7.91
C LYS A 186 -15.28 -34.50 -8.57
N GLY A 187 -16.36 -34.62 -7.80
CA GLY A 187 -17.70 -34.41 -8.34
C GLY A 187 -17.98 -32.95 -8.66
N PHE A 188 -17.46 -31.99 -7.88
CA PHE A 188 -17.65 -30.55 -8.14
C PHE A 188 -17.01 -30.08 -9.45
N LEU A 189 -15.87 -30.64 -9.84
CA LEU A 189 -15.17 -30.29 -11.08
C LEU A 189 -15.52 -31.19 -12.27
N GLY A 190 -16.43 -32.16 -12.08
CA GLY A 190 -16.79 -33.10 -13.14
C GLY A 190 -15.70 -34.13 -13.46
N ASN A 191 -14.71 -34.28 -12.58
CA ASN A 191 -13.73 -35.38 -12.61
C ASN A 191 -14.30 -36.67 -12.02
N SER A 192 -15.60 -36.87 -12.14
CA SER A 192 -16.27 -38.14 -11.89
C SER A 192 -15.87 -39.13 -13.00
N GLY A 193 -14.59 -39.49 -13.02
CA GLY A 193 -14.19 -40.85 -13.33
C GLY A 193 -14.79 -41.75 -12.26
N ILE A 194 -16.09 -41.98 -12.37
CA ILE A 194 -16.65 -43.28 -12.08
C ILE A 194 -15.87 -44.21 -13.03
N ARG A 195 -14.81 -44.86 -12.54
CA ARG A 195 -14.73 -46.28 -12.89
C ARG A 195 -16.06 -46.81 -12.41
N LYS A 196 -16.89 -47.27 -13.35
CA LYS A 196 -18.21 -47.83 -13.05
C LYS A 196 -18.03 -48.73 -11.83
N ARG A 197 -18.96 -48.69 -10.88
CA ARG A 197 -19.04 -49.69 -9.79
C ARG A 197 -18.97 -51.13 -10.33
N GLN A 198 -19.13 -51.31 -11.65
CA GLN A 198 -18.85 -52.51 -12.44
C GLN A 198 -17.40 -53.03 -12.39
N ASP A 199 -16.40 -52.22 -12.02
CA ASP A 199 -14.98 -52.62 -12.08
C ASP A 199 -14.41 -53.15 -10.76
N ILE A 200 -15.15 -53.08 -9.64
CA ILE A 200 -14.72 -53.65 -8.35
C ILE A 200 -15.77 -54.61 -7.81
N TYR A 201 -15.38 -55.46 -6.85
CA TYR A 201 -16.31 -56.39 -6.22
C TYR A 201 -17.52 -55.64 -5.62
N PRO A 202 -18.77 -55.99 -6.02
CA PRO A 202 -19.96 -55.23 -5.63
C PRO A 202 -20.26 -55.27 -4.12
N THR A 203 -19.80 -56.31 -3.42
CA THR A 203 -20.05 -56.51 -2.00
C THR A 203 -18.77 -56.74 -1.22
N TRP A 204 -18.78 -56.38 0.06
CA TRP A 204 -17.68 -56.63 0.99
C TRP A 204 -17.32 -58.12 1.07
N ASN A 205 -18.30 -59.03 1.03
CA ASN A 205 -18.10 -60.48 1.09
C ASN A 205 -17.29 -60.98 -0.11
N LEU A 206 -17.63 -60.55 -1.33
CA LEU A 206 -16.93 -60.95 -2.54
C LEU A 206 -15.48 -60.42 -2.57
N ALA A 207 -15.29 -59.17 -2.15
CA ALA A 207 -13.96 -58.56 -2.08
C ALA A 207 -13.10 -59.17 -0.96
N SER A 208 -13.70 -59.49 0.18
CA SER A 208 -13.05 -60.21 1.30
C SER A 208 -12.62 -61.61 0.87
N ALA A 209 -13.49 -62.34 0.17
CA ALA A 209 -13.16 -63.66 -0.38
C ALA A 209 -12.01 -63.60 -1.41
N ALA A 210 -12.01 -62.61 -2.30
CA ALA A 210 -10.93 -62.41 -3.27
C ALA A 210 -9.61 -62.02 -2.58
N ALA A 211 -9.63 -61.12 -1.59
CA ALA A 211 -8.45 -60.75 -0.81
C ALA A 211 -7.87 -61.95 -0.04
N LYS A 212 -8.73 -62.82 0.52
CA LYS A 212 -8.34 -64.09 1.15
C LYS A 212 -7.75 -65.07 0.14
N LYS A 213 -8.34 -65.18 -1.06
CA LYS A 213 -7.82 -66.02 -2.16
C LYS A 213 -6.43 -65.59 -2.64
N LEU A 214 -6.12 -64.30 -2.58
CA LEU A 214 -4.78 -63.77 -2.85
C LEU A 214 -3.78 -64.00 -1.70
N GLY A 215 -4.20 -64.65 -0.59
CA GLY A 215 -3.33 -64.97 0.53
C GLY A 215 -2.91 -63.77 1.38
N ILE A 216 -3.61 -62.63 1.28
CA ILE A 216 -3.25 -61.40 1.99
C ILE A 216 -3.66 -61.53 3.46
N LYS A 217 -2.68 -61.67 4.35
CA LYS A 217 -2.90 -61.85 5.80
C LYS A 217 -2.70 -60.59 6.65
N ARG A 218 -2.13 -59.51 6.09
CA ARG A 218 -1.87 -58.26 6.82
C ARG A 218 -2.30 -57.05 6.00
N SER A 219 -2.75 -56.01 6.70
CA SER A 219 -3.24 -54.78 6.08
C SER A 219 -2.14 -54.03 5.30
N GLU A 220 -0.91 -54.12 5.78
CA GLU A 220 0.29 -53.52 5.19
C GLU A 220 0.61 -54.15 3.82
N ASP A 221 0.37 -55.47 3.70
CA ASP A 221 0.65 -56.24 2.49
C ASP A 221 -0.46 -56.09 1.45
N TYR A 222 -1.66 -55.72 1.87
CA TYR A 222 -2.78 -55.46 0.96
C TYR A 222 -2.41 -54.41 -0.09
N SER A 223 -1.78 -53.30 0.30
CA SER A 223 -1.37 -52.21 -0.62
C SER A 223 -0.40 -52.65 -1.72
N LYS A 224 0.37 -53.72 -1.48
CA LYS A 224 1.37 -54.26 -2.41
C LYS A 224 0.76 -55.31 -3.35
N VAL A 225 -0.22 -56.08 -2.87
CA VAL A 225 -0.69 -57.30 -3.54
C VAL A 225 -2.07 -57.12 -4.19
N TYR A 226 -2.91 -56.20 -3.70
CA TYR A 226 -4.31 -56.09 -4.16
C TYR A 226 -4.44 -55.89 -5.69
N LYS A 227 -3.44 -55.26 -6.33
CA LYS A 227 -3.43 -55.03 -7.79
C LYS A 227 -3.35 -56.32 -8.62
N LYS A 228 -3.01 -57.46 -8.01
CA LYS A 228 -3.05 -58.78 -8.67
C LYS A 228 -4.49 -59.19 -9.00
N ASP A 229 -5.48 -58.64 -8.30
CA ASP A 229 -6.88 -58.73 -8.68
C ASP A 229 -7.39 -57.33 -9.05
N PRO A 230 -7.65 -57.07 -10.34
CA PRO A 230 -8.07 -55.75 -10.80
C PRO A 230 -9.42 -55.29 -10.21
N LYS A 231 -10.22 -56.20 -9.64
CA LYS A 231 -11.51 -55.92 -9.01
C LYS A 231 -11.41 -55.60 -7.52
N LEU A 232 -10.23 -55.72 -6.89
CA LEU A 232 -10.05 -55.30 -5.51
C LEU A 232 -9.88 -53.78 -5.38
N PRO A 233 -10.62 -53.11 -4.48
CA PRO A 233 -10.48 -51.67 -4.29
C PRO A 233 -9.18 -51.34 -3.55
N GLY A 234 -8.50 -50.26 -3.96
CA GLY A 234 -7.28 -49.80 -3.27
C GLY A 234 -7.52 -49.30 -1.83
N ASN A 235 -8.76 -48.90 -1.50
CA ASN A 235 -9.18 -48.51 -0.14
C ASN A 235 -10.49 -49.23 0.22
N PRO A 236 -10.44 -50.48 0.70
CA PRO A 236 -11.63 -51.27 0.99
C PRO A 236 -12.46 -50.69 2.14
N ASN A 237 -11.84 -49.97 3.09
CA ASN A 237 -12.52 -49.25 4.15
C ASN A 237 -13.41 -48.09 3.67
N LEU A 238 -13.10 -47.51 2.51
CA LEU A 238 -13.91 -46.47 1.87
C LEU A 238 -14.90 -47.07 0.86
N ALA A 239 -14.55 -48.20 0.23
CA ALA A 239 -15.42 -48.88 -0.72
C ALA A 239 -16.62 -49.58 -0.05
N TYR A 240 -16.44 -50.05 1.19
CA TYR A 240 -17.44 -50.81 1.95
C TYR A 240 -17.69 -50.20 3.34
N GLU A 241 -17.68 -48.87 3.44
CA GLU A 241 -17.71 -48.11 4.70
C GLU A 241 -18.88 -48.49 5.62
N ASP A 242 -20.04 -48.77 5.04
CA ASP A 242 -21.31 -49.14 5.68
C ASP A 242 -21.22 -50.45 6.49
N VAL A 243 -20.44 -51.42 6.01
CA VAL A 243 -20.25 -52.73 6.66
C VAL A 243 -18.84 -52.93 7.25
N TRP A 244 -17.91 -51.99 6.98
CA TRP A 244 -16.50 -52.12 7.35
C TRP A 244 -16.26 -52.28 8.85
N GLN A 245 -16.93 -51.46 9.67
CA GLN A 245 -16.75 -51.52 11.13
C GLN A 245 -17.44 -52.75 11.74
N LYS A 246 -18.65 -53.07 11.27
CA LYS A 246 -19.45 -54.20 11.75
C LYS A 246 -18.75 -55.53 11.50
N ASN A 247 -18.08 -55.67 10.35
CA ASN A 247 -17.38 -56.88 9.96
C ASN A 247 -15.90 -56.90 10.39
N GLY A 248 -15.57 -56.35 11.56
CA GLY A 248 -14.25 -56.53 12.17
C GLY A 248 -13.10 -55.78 11.48
N ARG A 249 -13.38 -54.75 10.68
CA ARG A 249 -12.39 -53.91 9.97
C ARG A 249 -11.44 -54.79 9.15
N TRP A 250 -10.13 -54.49 9.16
CA TRP A 250 -9.12 -55.28 8.45
C TRP A 250 -9.09 -56.75 8.87
N ALA A 251 -9.36 -57.04 10.14
CA ALA A 251 -9.28 -58.42 10.63
C ALA A 251 -10.37 -59.30 10.00
N GLY A 252 -11.61 -58.82 9.92
CA GLY A 252 -12.67 -59.56 9.23
C GLY A 252 -12.56 -59.52 7.70
N PHE A 253 -12.02 -58.43 7.14
CA PHE A 253 -11.82 -58.32 5.68
C PHE A 253 -10.75 -59.28 5.15
N LEU A 254 -9.69 -59.53 5.92
CA LEU A 254 -8.61 -60.44 5.54
C LEU A 254 -8.73 -61.83 6.18
N GLY A 255 -9.77 -62.06 7.01
CA GLY A 255 -10.00 -63.35 7.68
C GLY A 255 -8.97 -63.71 8.73
N THR A 256 -8.30 -62.72 9.32
CA THR A 256 -7.29 -62.95 10.36
C THR A 256 -7.96 -62.99 11.74
N ARG A 257 -7.66 -64.04 12.52
CA ARG A 257 -8.23 -64.36 13.84
C ARG A 257 -8.35 -63.12 14.74
N THR A 258 -9.56 -62.87 15.25
CA THR A 258 -9.85 -61.86 16.27
C THR A 258 -9.16 -62.23 17.59
N LYS A 259 -8.75 -61.21 18.36
CA LYS A 259 -8.19 -61.39 19.71
C LYS A 259 -9.20 -62.11 20.62
N PRO A 260 -8.76 -62.94 21.60
CA PRO A 260 -9.65 -63.75 22.42
C PRO A 260 -10.53 -62.93 23.37
N ASN A 261 -11.61 -63.58 23.82
CA ASN A 261 -12.73 -63.09 24.62
C ASN A 261 -12.29 -62.42 25.96
N PRO A 262 -13.02 -61.40 26.49
CA PRO A 262 -12.66 -60.72 27.74
C PRO A 262 -12.81 -61.56 29.03
N ASP A 263 -13.50 -62.70 28.98
CA ASP A 263 -13.97 -63.45 30.16
C ASP A 263 -12.94 -64.39 30.80
N GLU A 264 -11.75 -64.58 30.21
CA GLU A 264 -10.69 -65.43 30.79
C GLU A 264 -9.65 -64.66 31.62
N LYS A 265 -9.85 -63.36 31.82
CA LYS A 265 -8.87 -62.51 32.52
C LYS A 265 -9.13 -62.50 34.03
N TYR A 266 -8.07 -62.47 34.86
CA TYR A 266 -8.18 -62.37 36.34
C TYR A 266 -9.23 -61.35 36.78
N ALA A 267 -10.16 -61.76 37.64
CA ALA A 267 -11.34 -60.96 37.98
C ALA A 267 -10.97 -59.80 38.91
N THR A 268 -10.08 -60.05 39.86
CA THR A 268 -9.67 -59.08 40.89
C THR A 268 -8.27 -58.51 40.63
N TRP A 269 -7.97 -57.36 41.24
CA TRP A 269 -6.65 -56.74 41.14
C TRP A 269 -5.60 -57.58 41.88
N GLU A 270 -6.01 -58.19 42.99
CA GLU A 270 -5.20 -58.98 43.91
C GLU A 270 -4.64 -60.23 43.22
N GLU A 271 -5.50 -61.01 42.56
CA GLU A 271 -5.10 -62.19 41.80
C GLU A 271 -4.15 -61.84 40.65
N ALA A 272 -4.49 -60.79 39.89
CA ALA A 272 -3.70 -60.37 38.74
C ALA A 272 -2.34 -59.78 39.15
N SER A 273 -2.30 -59.06 40.27
CA SER A 273 -1.09 -58.49 40.87
C SER A 273 -0.20 -59.59 41.44
N ALA A 274 -0.77 -60.59 42.11
CA ALA A 274 -0.03 -61.74 42.63
C ALA A 274 0.60 -62.56 41.49
N ALA A 275 -0.16 -62.85 40.43
CA ALA A 275 0.35 -63.51 39.24
C ALA A 275 1.47 -62.71 38.57
N ALA A 276 1.28 -61.39 38.40
CA ALA A 276 2.29 -60.51 37.81
C ALA A 276 3.59 -60.42 38.65
N LYS A 277 3.46 -60.40 39.99
CA LYS A 277 4.60 -60.44 40.92
C LYS A 277 5.33 -61.77 40.88
N LYS A 278 4.59 -62.88 40.80
CA LYS A 278 5.15 -64.23 40.68
C LYS A 278 5.97 -64.41 39.40
N ILE A 279 5.50 -63.84 38.29
CA ILE A 279 6.22 -63.86 37.01
C ILE A 279 7.45 -62.92 37.04
N GLY A 280 7.45 -61.91 37.91
CA GLY A 280 8.61 -61.06 38.15
C GLY A 280 8.85 -60.03 37.05
N PHE A 281 7.80 -59.40 36.51
CA PHE A 281 7.98 -58.35 35.51
C PHE A 281 8.74 -57.15 36.08
N ILE A 282 9.78 -56.72 35.39
CA ILE A 282 10.70 -55.70 35.89
C ILE A 282 10.29 -54.27 35.50
N SER A 283 9.34 -54.12 34.57
CA SER A 283 8.84 -52.82 34.13
C SER A 283 7.50 -52.91 33.38
N THR A 284 6.86 -51.77 33.15
CA THR A 284 5.64 -51.69 32.30
C THR A 284 5.90 -52.13 30.86
N ASP A 285 7.08 -51.84 30.31
CA ASP A 285 7.42 -52.23 28.93
C ASP A 285 7.65 -53.75 28.83
N ASP A 286 8.32 -54.34 29.83
CA ASP A 286 8.52 -55.79 29.97
C ASP A 286 7.17 -56.53 30.12
N TYR A 287 6.27 -56.00 30.96
CA TYR A 287 4.90 -56.49 31.05
C TYR A 287 4.19 -56.46 29.70
N ASN A 288 4.16 -55.31 29.01
CA ASN A 288 3.45 -55.18 27.73
C ASN A 288 3.98 -56.08 26.61
N GLN A 289 5.27 -56.44 26.65
CA GLN A 289 5.88 -57.33 25.67
C GLN A 289 5.58 -58.79 25.94
N ARG A 290 5.59 -59.21 27.21
CA ARG A 290 5.61 -60.64 27.57
C ARG A 290 4.33 -61.15 28.23
N PHE A 291 3.46 -60.28 28.76
CA PHE A 291 2.30 -60.71 29.56
C PHE A 291 1.41 -61.74 28.85
N ALA A 292 1.19 -61.57 27.55
CA ALA A 292 0.32 -62.46 26.77
C ALA A 292 0.94 -63.85 26.53
N GLU A 293 2.27 -63.94 26.53
CA GLU A 293 3.03 -65.18 26.35
C GLU A 293 3.28 -65.89 27.68
N THR A 294 3.49 -65.13 28.76
CA THR A 294 3.78 -65.66 30.10
C THR A 294 2.53 -66.07 30.87
N ASP A 295 1.45 -65.29 30.75
CA ASP A 295 0.17 -65.63 31.39
C ASP A 295 -0.99 -64.98 30.62
N PRO A 296 -1.65 -65.75 29.74
CA PRO A 296 -2.79 -65.29 28.95
C PRO A 296 -3.97 -64.75 29.77
N LYS A 297 -4.07 -65.01 31.09
CA LYS A 297 -5.13 -64.46 31.96
C LYS A 297 -4.82 -63.05 32.45
N LEU A 298 -3.61 -62.54 32.27
CA LEU A 298 -3.28 -61.15 32.58
C LEU A 298 -3.93 -60.16 31.59
N PRO A 299 -4.58 -59.08 32.07
CA PRO A 299 -5.23 -58.12 31.18
C PRO A 299 -4.20 -57.22 30.49
N GLY A 300 -4.33 -56.99 29.17
CA GLY A 300 -3.40 -56.09 28.46
C GLY A 300 -3.52 -54.61 28.84
N LYS A 301 -4.56 -54.23 29.59
CA LYS A 301 -4.73 -52.89 30.18
C LYS A 301 -5.23 -53.00 31.64
N PRO A 302 -4.35 -53.35 32.58
CA PRO A 302 -4.74 -53.53 33.98
C PRO A 302 -5.30 -52.24 34.62
N SER A 303 -4.82 -51.07 34.18
CA SER A 303 -5.31 -49.77 34.64
C SER A 303 -6.76 -49.47 34.29
N ASP A 304 -7.25 -50.03 33.18
CA ASP A 304 -8.65 -49.88 32.77
C ASP A 304 -9.53 -50.94 33.44
N LYS A 305 -9.05 -52.18 33.58
CA LYS A 305 -9.81 -53.26 34.23
C LYS A 305 -10.00 -53.02 35.72
N TYR A 306 -8.95 -52.58 36.42
CA TYR A 306 -8.96 -52.39 37.88
C TYR A 306 -9.03 -50.92 38.30
N ARG A 307 -9.68 -50.08 37.48
CA ARG A 307 -9.63 -48.61 37.59
C ARG A 307 -9.91 -48.07 39.00
N SER A 308 -10.87 -48.68 39.71
CA SER A 308 -11.30 -48.27 41.07
C SER A 308 -10.18 -48.41 42.10
N VAL A 309 -9.37 -49.47 42.01
CA VAL A 309 -8.30 -49.78 42.98
C VAL A 309 -6.90 -49.44 42.45
N TRP A 310 -6.75 -49.20 41.14
CA TRP A 310 -5.47 -48.98 40.47
C TRP A 310 -4.63 -47.84 41.07
N LYS A 311 -5.26 -46.70 41.36
CA LYS A 311 -4.55 -45.55 41.95
C LYS A 311 -4.22 -45.78 43.43
N LYS A 312 -5.14 -46.38 44.19
CA LYS A 312 -4.99 -46.65 45.63
C LYS A 312 -3.84 -47.64 45.87
N ASN A 313 -3.73 -48.65 45.03
CA ASN A 313 -2.73 -49.70 45.16
C ASN A 313 -1.43 -49.39 44.39
N GLY A 314 -1.01 -48.11 44.34
CA GLY A 314 0.32 -47.74 43.83
C GLY A 314 0.55 -47.87 42.32
N ARG A 315 -0.51 -47.98 41.51
CA ARG A 315 -0.45 -48.14 40.04
C ARG A 315 0.48 -49.30 39.63
N TRP A 316 1.29 -49.13 38.58
CA TRP A 316 2.24 -50.14 38.11
C TRP A 316 3.24 -50.60 39.17
N ILE A 317 3.61 -49.72 40.10
CA ILE A 317 4.60 -50.05 41.15
C ILE A 317 4.01 -51.09 42.10
N GLY A 318 2.79 -50.85 42.59
CA GLY A 318 2.11 -51.80 43.48
C GLY A 318 1.58 -53.04 42.76
N TYR A 319 1.20 -52.92 41.48
CA TYR A 319 0.73 -54.04 40.65
C TYR A 319 1.85 -55.05 40.31
N LEU A 320 3.08 -54.59 40.10
CA LEU A 320 4.23 -55.45 39.79
C LEU A 320 5.11 -55.75 41.03
N GLY A 321 4.81 -55.15 42.19
CA GLY A 321 5.59 -55.37 43.42
C GLY A 321 6.99 -54.77 43.37
N LEU A 322 7.20 -53.72 42.57
CA LEU A 322 8.51 -53.07 42.43
C LEU A 322 8.82 -52.25 43.68
N LYS A 323 9.98 -52.47 44.31
CA LYS A 323 10.46 -51.63 45.43
C LYS A 323 10.72 -50.21 44.91
N MET A 324 10.42 -49.20 45.73
CA MET A 324 10.69 -47.78 45.45
C MET A 324 12.18 -47.53 45.33
N VAL A 325 12.72 -47.81 44.14
CA VAL A 325 14.00 -47.35 43.66
C VAL A 325 13.65 -46.56 42.41
N SER A 326 13.94 -45.25 42.42
CA SER A 326 13.72 -44.38 41.26
C SER A 326 14.18 -45.10 39.99
N PRO A 327 13.31 -45.34 38.99
CA PRO A 327 13.58 -46.33 37.95
C PRO A 327 14.86 -46.00 37.19
N ILE A 328 15.85 -46.87 37.35
CA ILE A 328 17.14 -46.88 36.67
C ILE A 328 16.86 -47.05 35.17
N ARG A 329 17.03 -45.98 34.39
CA ARG A 329 17.35 -46.09 32.96
C ARG A 329 18.86 -46.26 32.88
N GLY A 330 19.29 -47.31 32.18
CA GLY A 330 20.67 -47.77 32.05
C GLY A 330 21.74 -46.68 32.11
N HIS A 331 22.72 -46.91 32.98
CA HIS A 331 23.92 -46.12 33.28
C HIS A 331 24.02 -44.79 32.52
N LYS A 332 23.18 -43.83 32.90
CA LYS A 332 23.37 -42.44 32.49
C LYS A 332 24.47 -41.84 33.35
N TYR A 333 25.19 -40.86 32.80
CA TYR A 333 26.18 -40.11 33.57
C TYR A 333 25.56 -39.62 34.88
N VAL A 334 26.19 -39.97 36.01
CA VAL A 334 25.66 -39.70 37.34
C VAL A 334 25.69 -38.20 37.62
N THR A 335 26.73 -37.52 37.14
CA THR A 335 26.90 -36.09 37.37
C THR A 335 26.60 -35.25 36.13
N TRP A 336 26.15 -34.01 36.36
CA TRP A 336 25.98 -33.01 35.31
C TRP A 336 27.29 -32.75 34.55
N HIS A 337 28.43 -32.76 35.25
CA HIS A 337 29.74 -32.45 34.66
C HIS A 337 30.20 -33.51 33.66
N GLU A 338 30.07 -34.79 33.99
CA GLU A 338 30.44 -35.88 33.08
C GLU A 338 29.56 -35.88 31.83
N ALA A 339 28.25 -35.70 32.01
CA ALA A 339 27.28 -35.63 30.91
C ALA A 339 27.51 -34.42 30.00
N SER A 340 27.83 -33.26 30.60
CA SER A 340 28.16 -32.03 29.89
C SER A 340 29.46 -32.18 29.08
N LYS A 341 30.52 -32.74 29.68
CA LYS A 341 31.79 -33.02 28.99
C LYS A 341 31.60 -34.01 27.84
N ALA A 342 30.81 -35.06 28.03
CA ALA A 342 30.53 -36.05 26.99
C ALA A 342 29.77 -35.44 25.80
N ALA A 343 28.75 -34.62 26.07
CA ALA A 343 28.01 -33.92 25.02
C ALA A 343 28.90 -32.93 24.23
N GLN A 344 29.86 -32.27 24.90
CA GLN A 344 30.85 -31.40 24.27
C GLN A 344 31.86 -32.17 23.41
N ARG A 345 32.36 -33.32 23.90
CA ARG A 345 33.27 -34.20 23.14
C ARG A 345 32.64 -34.69 21.83
N LEU A 346 31.33 -34.93 21.83
CA LEU A 346 30.57 -35.30 20.62
C LEU A 346 30.34 -34.13 19.64
N GLY A 347 30.79 -32.91 19.98
CA GLY A 347 30.66 -31.73 19.14
C GLY A 347 29.22 -31.23 18.98
N ILE A 348 28.32 -31.54 19.92
CA ILE A 348 26.91 -31.16 19.86
C ILE A 348 26.75 -29.67 20.18
N LYS A 349 26.26 -28.87 19.23
CA LYS A 349 26.32 -27.39 19.32
C LYS A 349 25.05 -26.74 19.89
N ASN A 350 23.91 -27.44 19.88
CA ASN A 350 22.64 -26.88 20.35
C ASN A 350 21.64 -27.98 20.76
N GLY A 351 20.54 -27.58 21.38
CA GLY A 351 19.51 -28.52 21.87
C GLY A 351 18.77 -29.31 20.78
N ILE A 352 18.71 -28.81 19.53
CA ILE A 352 18.11 -29.54 18.40
C ILE A 352 19.05 -30.68 17.99
N GLU A 353 20.35 -30.37 17.89
CA GLU A 353 21.38 -31.35 17.62
C GLU A 353 21.50 -32.38 18.75
N TYR A 354 21.39 -31.96 20.01
CA TYR A 354 21.35 -32.86 21.16
C TYR A 354 20.21 -33.87 21.04
N LYS A 355 18.97 -33.43 20.74
CA LYS A 355 17.84 -34.36 20.56
C LYS A 355 18.07 -35.38 19.43
N ARG A 356 18.78 -35.00 18.38
CA ARG A 356 19.08 -35.88 17.24
C ARG A 356 20.22 -36.84 17.52
N ARG A 357 21.27 -36.37 18.23
CA ARG A 357 22.57 -37.05 18.34
C ARG A 357 22.91 -37.53 19.75
N TYR A 358 22.12 -37.27 20.78
CA TYR A 358 22.45 -37.72 22.16
C TYR A 358 22.62 -39.24 22.26
N LYS A 359 21.93 -40.01 21.39
CA LYS A 359 22.09 -41.47 21.33
C LYS A 359 23.46 -41.94 20.81
N SER A 360 24.28 -41.03 20.28
CA SER A 360 25.65 -41.33 19.87
C SER A 360 26.55 -41.64 21.07
N ASP A 361 26.16 -41.21 22.28
CA ASP A 361 26.70 -41.73 23.54
C ASP A 361 25.55 -42.35 24.34
N PRO A 362 25.52 -43.68 24.52
CA PRO A 362 24.47 -44.38 25.25
C PRO A 362 24.27 -43.90 26.70
N LYS A 363 25.27 -43.25 27.32
CA LYS A 363 25.22 -42.71 28.69
C LYS A 363 24.62 -41.30 28.77
N LEU A 364 24.38 -40.62 27.64
CA LEU A 364 23.72 -39.32 27.66
C LEU A 364 22.20 -39.45 27.91
N PRO A 365 21.62 -38.65 28.82
CA PRO A 365 20.18 -38.70 29.10
C PRO A 365 19.36 -37.98 28.02
N LEU A 366 18.17 -38.51 27.70
CA LEU A 366 17.22 -37.85 26.79
C LEU A 366 16.72 -36.50 27.34
N LYS A 367 16.57 -36.41 28.67
CA LYS A 367 16.05 -35.22 29.38
C LYS A 367 17.02 -34.78 30.49
N PRO A 368 18.18 -34.21 30.15
CA PRO A 368 19.18 -33.79 31.15
C PRO A 368 18.64 -32.72 32.10
N ALA A 369 17.66 -31.91 31.67
CA ALA A 369 16.96 -30.94 32.52
C ALA A 369 16.22 -31.56 33.71
N GLN A 370 15.71 -32.79 33.54
CA GLN A 370 15.00 -33.50 34.60
C GLN A 370 15.97 -34.26 35.49
N LEU A 371 17.04 -34.84 34.90
CA LEU A 371 18.03 -35.62 35.63
C LEU A 371 18.93 -34.75 36.51
N TYR A 372 19.39 -33.60 36.00
CA TYR A 372 20.30 -32.69 36.70
C TYR A 372 19.60 -31.44 37.22
N LYS A 373 18.36 -31.56 37.72
CA LYS A 373 17.45 -30.42 38.01
C LYS A 373 18.09 -29.27 38.80
N ILE A 374 18.91 -29.58 39.81
CA ILE A 374 19.59 -28.59 40.67
C ILE A 374 20.67 -27.84 39.87
N GLU A 375 21.64 -28.56 39.32
CA GLU A 375 22.72 -27.98 38.50
C GLU A 375 22.20 -27.31 37.22
N TRP A 376 21.12 -27.82 36.64
CA TRP A 376 20.48 -27.28 35.46
C TRP A 376 19.85 -25.90 35.69
N LYS A 377 19.27 -25.69 36.88
CA LYS A 377 18.80 -24.37 37.32
C LYS A 377 19.97 -23.43 37.63
N LYS A 378 20.99 -23.92 38.32
CA LYS A 378 22.17 -23.13 38.72
C LYS A 378 23.00 -22.65 37.52
N ARG A 379 23.13 -23.47 36.48
CA ARG A 379 24.08 -23.25 35.36
C ARG A 379 23.43 -22.79 34.05
N GLY A 380 22.15 -22.41 34.06
CA GLY A 380 21.55 -21.70 32.94
C GLY A 380 21.09 -22.58 31.77
N SER A 381 20.38 -23.68 32.05
CA SER A 381 19.66 -24.51 31.07
C SER A 381 20.55 -25.29 30.07
N MET A 382 20.01 -25.69 28.92
CA MET A 382 20.73 -26.45 27.86
C MET A 382 21.97 -25.70 27.36
N ALA A 383 21.97 -24.36 27.47
CA ALA A 383 23.15 -23.55 27.19
C ALA A 383 24.30 -23.88 28.13
N GLY A 384 24.09 -23.88 29.46
CA GLY A 384 25.13 -24.29 30.40
C GLY A 384 25.59 -25.73 30.21
N PHE A 385 24.66 -26.64 29.91
CA PHE A 385 24.94 -28.07 29.76
C PHE A 385 25.81 -28.43 28.56
N LEU A 386 25.79 -27.63 27.50
CA LEU A 386 26.65 -27.84 26.33
C LEU A 386 27.94 -27.00 26.40
N ALA A 387 28.26 -26.47 27.58
CA ALA A 387 29.22 -25.38 27.79
C ALA A 387 29.09 -24.31 26.71
N ARG A 388 27.85 -23.90 26.43
CA ARG A 388 27.58 -22.77 25.55
C ARG A 388 28.07 -21.54 26.27
N ILE A 389 29.31 -21.25 25.93
CA ILE A 389 30.04 -20.03 26.19
C ILE A 389 29.03 -18.86 26.25
N PHE A 390 28.86 -18.29 27.46
CA PHE A 390 27.95 -17.16 27.65
C PHE A 390 28.37 -16.04 26.72
N SER A 391 27.39 -15.39 26.10
CA SER A 391 27.70 -14.14 25.41
C SER A 391 28.37 -13.18 26.39
N TYR A 392 29.35 -12.41 25.95
CA TYR A 392 30.02 -11.43 26.83
C TYR A 392 28.99 -10.65 27.64
N VAL A 393 29.15 -10.65 28.96
CA VAL A 393 28.19 -10.02 29.88
C VAL A 393 28.30 -8.51 29.77
N ARG A 394 29.53 -8.00 29.62
CA ARG A 394 29.83 -6.58 29.45
C ARG A 394 29.91 -6.21 27.98
N TRP A 395 29.37 -5.04 27.64
CA TRP A 395 29.38 -4.51 26.29
C TRP A 395 30.82 -4.25 25.81
N GLU A 396 31.69 -3.79 26.70
CA GLU A 396 33.09 -3.46 26.46
C GLU A 396 33.88 -4.69 26.00
N GLU A 397 33.68 -5.83 26.67
CA GLU A 397 34.35 -7.09 26.35
C GLU A 397 33.90 -7.63 24.99
N ALA A 398 32.60 -7.59 24.69
CA ALA A 398 32.08 -7.98 23.38
C ALA A 398 32.57 -7.03 22.26
N SER A 399 32.62 -5.73 22.53
CA SER A 399 33.11 -4.75 21.57
C SER A 399 34.61 -4.98 21.30
N ALA A 400 35.42 -5.21 22.34
CA ALA A 400 36.84 -5.51 22.20
C ALA A 400 37.09 -6.81 21.44
N ALA A 401 36.31 -7.86 21.71
CA ALA A 401 36.40 -9.14 21.01
C ALA A 401 36.02 -9.02 19.52
N ALA A 402 34.95 -8.29 19.21
CA ALA A 402 34.57 -8.01 17.82
C ALA A 402 35.66 -7.23 17.07
N ARG A 403 36.31 -6.27 17.73
CA ARG A 403 37.45 -5.51 17.17
C ARG A 403 38.69 -6.38 16.98
N LYS A 404 38.99 -7.29 17.93
CA LYS A 404 40.11 -8.25 17.84
C LYS A 404 39.95 -9.20 16.64
N LEU A 405 38.71 -9.54 16.28
CA LEU A 405 38.39 -10.30 15.06
C LEU A 405 38.43 -9.45 13.77
N ASN A 406 38.91 -8.21 13.84
CA ASN A 406 38.94 -7.24 12.75
C ASN A 406 37.57 -7.03 12.05
N ILE A 407 36.48 -7.11 12.83
CA ILE A 407 35.13 -6.86 12.35
C ILE A 407 34.88 -5.34 12.37
N ARG A 408 34.79 -4.72 11.19
CA ARG A 408 34.63 -3.27 11.02
C ARG A 408 33.26 -2.87 10.49
N THR A 409 32.45 -3.80 10.00
CA THR A 409 31.10 -3.51 9.48
C THR A 409 30.04 -4.44 10.04
N ILE A 410 28.77 -3.99 10.00
CA ILE A 410 27.61 -4.80 10.42
C ILE A 410 27.51 -6.08 9.57
N LYS A 411 27.80 -5.98 8.26
CA LYS A 411 27.80 -7.13 7.35
C LYS A 411 28.91 -8.14 7.70
N GLU A 412 30.08 -7.66 8.08
CA GLU A 412 31.15 -8.53 8.59
C GLU A 412 30.76 -9.16 9.90
N TYR A 413 30.13 -8.44 10.83
CA TYR A 413 29.67 -8.99 12.10
C TYR A 413 28.67 -10.13 11.87
N GLN A 414 27.68 -9.95 10.99
CA GLN A 414 26.72 -11.01 10.65
C GLN A 414 27.40 -12.29 10.13
N LYS A 415 28.47 -12.16 9.35
CA LYS A 415 29.19 -13.30 8.78
C LYS A 415 30.25 -13.91 9.71
N LYS A 416 30.92 -13.08 10.51
CA LYS A 416 32.14 -13.42 11.27
C LYS A 416 31.94 -13.48 12.77
N HIS A 417 30.81 -13.04 13.33
CA HIS A 417 30.58 -13.14 14.78
C HIS A 417 30.64 -14.58 15.27
N CYS A 418 30.29 -15.56 14.42
CA CYS A 418 30.41 -16.99 14.75
C CYS A 418 31.86 -17.47 14.93
N LEU A 419 32.87 -16.68 14.53
CA LEU A 419 34.28 -16.97 14.78
C LEU A 419 34.63 -16.84 16.27
N ASP A 420 33.85 -16.07 17.03
CA ASP A 420 33.89 -16.08 18.50
C ASP A 420 32.52 -16.48 19.06
N PRO A 421 32.37 -17.70 19.60
CA PRO A 421 31.12 -18.18 20.17
C PRO A 421 30.52 -17.32 21.30
N ARG A 422 31.30 -16.40 21.90
CA ARG A 422 30.84 -15.41 22.92
C ARG A 422 30.18 -14.19 22.31
N LEU A 423 30.33 -13.91 21.03
CA LEU A 423 29.72 -12.75 20.42
C LEU A 423 28.23 -13.00 20.22
N PRO A 424 27.34 -12.15 20.76
CA PRO A 424 25.91 -12.33 20.57
C PRO A 424 25.55 -12.09 19.11
N SER A 425 24.60 -12.86 18.57
CA SER A 425 24.08 -12.66 17.21
C SER A 425 23.34 -11.31 17.05
N ASN A 426 22.79 -10.78 18.16
CA ASN A 426 22.15 -9.47 18.20
C ASN A 426 22.64 -8.64 19.41
N PRO A 427 23.81 -7.97 19.29
CA PRO A 427 24.38 -7.18 20.38
C PRO A 427 23.48 -5.99 20.77
N ALA A 428 22.66 -5.47 19.85
CA ALA A 428 21.71 -4.40 20.15
C ALA A 428 20.63 -4.80 21.15
N HIS A 429 20.20 -6.06 21.10
CA HIS A 429 19.25 -6.61 22.06
C HIS A 429 19.94 -6.99 23.37
N THR A 430 21.10 -7.66 23.29
CA THR A 430 21.86 -8.11 24.47
C THR A 430 22.30 -6.94 25.36
N TYR A 431 22.70 -5.81 24.77
CA TYR A 431 23.23 -4.66 25.51
C TYR A 431 22.27 -3.45 25.50
N LYS A 432 20.95 -3.67 25.39
CA LYS A 432 19.94 -2.63 25.14
C LYS A 432 20.11 -1.35 25.99
N SER A 433 20.42 -1.49 27.28
CA SER A 433 20.57 -0.36 28.23
C SER A 433 21.76 0.56 27.92
N VAL A 434 22.85 0.00 27.38
CA VAL A 434 24.08 0.73 27.06
C VAL A 434 24.28 0.94 25.55
N TRP A 435 23.53 0.22 24.72
CA TRP A 435 23.69 0.20 23.26
C TRP A 435 23.52 1.60 22.63
N VAL A 436 22.49 2.33 23.04
CA VAL A 436 22.24 3.70 22.54
C VAL A 436 23.26 4.68 23.11
N LYS A 437 23.53 4.59 24.42
CA LYS A 437 24.48 5.48 25.13
C LYS A 437 25.89 5.38 24.57
N LYS A 438 26.34 4.19 24.17
CA LYS A 438 27.67 3.92 23.60
C LYS A 438 27.70 4.05 22.08
N GLY A 439 26.78 4.77 21.44
CA GLY A 439 26.88 5.09 20.01
C GLY A 439 26.50 3.96 19.04
N LEU A 440 25.61 3.05 19.46
CA LEU A 440 25.04 1.97 18.63
C LEU A 440 26.15 1.09 17.99
N TRP A 441 25.93 0.65 16.75
CA TRP A 441 26.91 -0.12 15.99
C TRP A 441 28.24 0.61 15.77
N LEU A 442 28.24 1.95 15.75
CA LEU A 442 29.47 2.70 15.54
C LEU A 442 30.38 2.54 16.75
N GLY A 443 29.89 2.82 17.96
CA GLY A 443 30.71 2.62 19.15
C GLY A 443 31.00 1.14 19.45
N PHE A 444 30.09 0.21 19.12
CA PHE A 444 30.34 -1.22 19.31
C PHE A 444 31.45 -1.77 18.40
N LEU A 445 31.64 -1.19 17.22
CA LEU A 445 32.72 -1.55 16.30
C LEU A 445 33.93 -0.62 16.40
N GLY A 446 34.01 0.21 17.45
CA GLY A 446 35.14 1.11 17.68
C GLY A 446 35.26 2.26 16.69
N LYS A 447 34.17 2.58 15.99
CA LYS A 447 34.10 3.74 15.10
C LYS A 447 33.64 4.94 15.92
N THR A 448 34.51 5.94 16.04
CA THR A 448 34.14 7.24 16.61
C THR A 448 32.98 7.85 15.81
N LYS A 449 32.06 8.54 16.49
CA LYS A 449 31.01 9.31 15.84
C LYS A 449 31.70 10.43 15.04
N VAL A 450 31.96 10.18 13.77
CA VAL A 450 32.55 11.19 12.89
C VAL A 450 31.50 12.26 12.66
N GLU A 451 31.71 13.42 13.28
CA GLU A 451 30.90 14.60 13.04
C GLU A 451 30.97 14.97 11.55
N LYS A 452 29.80 15.27 10.99
CA LYS A 452 29.70 15.64 9.58
C LYS A 452 30.21 17.06 9.39
N TYR A 453 30.70 17.38 8.20
CA TYR A 453 31.07 18.76 7.87
C TYR A 453 29.91 19.70 8.20
N ALA A 454 30.18 20.67 9.06
CA ALA A 454 29.17 21.58 9.61
C ALA A 454 28.67 22.53 8.52
N THR A 455 29.58 22.95 7.63
CA THR A 455 29.28 23.90 6.55
C THR A 455 29.20 23.22 5.19
N TRP A 456 28.47 23.85 4.27
CA TRP A 456 28.41 23.45 2.87
C TRP A 456 29.79 23.50 2.20
N ASP A 457 30.56 24.56 2.46
CA ASP A 457 31.84 24.80 1.77
C ASP A 457 32.91 23.77 2.14
N GLU A 458 32.98 23.36 3.41
CA GLU A 458 33.86 22.27 3.85
C GLU A 458 33.51 20.96 3.15
N ALA A 459 32.22 20.65 3.03
CA ALA A 459 31.75 19.46 2.34
C ALA A 459 32.06 19.51 0.83
N VAL A 460 31.90 20.66 0.18
CA VAL A 460 32.24 20.85 -1.23
C VAL A 460 33.75 20.72 -1.45
N LYS A 461 34.59 21.28 -0.58
CA LYS A 461 36.05 21.10 -0.63
C LYS A 461 36.42 19.61 -0.55
N ALA A 462 35.79 18.85 0.34
CA ALA A 462 35.99 17.40 0.45
C ALA A 462 35.51 16.63 -0.79
N VAL A 463 34.36 16.99 -1.35
CA VAL A 463 33.81 16.42 -2.60
C VAL A 463 34.75 16.67 -3.79
N ARG A 464 35.31 17.88 -3.90
CA ARG A 464 36.32 18.24 -4.92
C ARG A 464 37.62 17.45 -4.74
N ARG A 465 38.13 17.36 -3.50
CA ARG A 465 39.33 16.58 -3.16
C ARG A 465 39.19 15.11 -3.57
N LEU A 466 38.01 14.52 -3.38
CA LEU A 466 37.70 13.15 -3.77
C LEU A 466 37.39 12.96 -5.27
N ARG A 467 37.49 14.03 -6.08
CA ARG A 467 37.16 14.05 -7.52
C ARG A 467 35.77 13.47 -7.80
N ILE A 468 34.79 13.78 -6.95
CA ILE A 468 33.40 13.32 -7.12
C ILE A 468 32.71 14.26 -8.12
N THR A 469 32.40 13.74 -9.30
CA THR A 469 31.91 14.54 -10.45
C THR A 469 30.41 14.41 -10.72
N SER A 470 29.72 13.47 -10.06
CA SER A 470 28.30 13.20 -10.25
C SER A 470 27.62 12.74 -8.96
N CYS A 471 26.28 12.80 -8.91
CA CYS A 471 25.50 12.23 -7.81
C CYS A 471 25.75 10.71 -7.65
N ARG A 472 25.94 9.99 -8.77
CA ARG A 472 26.25 8.57 -8.75
C ARG A 472 27.63 8.30 -8.15
N ASP A 473 28.62 9.12 -8.50
CA ASP A 473 29.95 9.07 -7.90
C ASP A 473 29.88 9.37 -6.41
N TYR A 474 29.07 10.35 -6.01
CA TYR A 474 28.87 10.66 -4.60
C TYR A 474 28.30 9.46 -3.86
N GLN A 475 27.24 8.81 -4.34
CA GLN A 475 26.66 7.62 -3.70
C GLN A 475 27.67 6.48 -3.52
N ASN A 476 28.59 6.31 -4.47
CA ASN A 476 29.59 5.26 -4.44
C ASN A 476 30.79 5.64 -3.54
N ARG A 477 31.21 6.90 -3.53
CA ARG A 477 32.50 7.35 -2.99
C ARG A 477 32.40 8.28 -1.76
N TYR A 478 31.22 8.75 -1.36
CA TYR A 478 31.12 9.63 -0.17
C TYR A 478 31.68 8.97 1.10
N ARG A 479 31.68 7.64 1.16
CA ARG A 479 32.24 6.87 2.28
C ARG A 479 33.78 6.93 2.35
N CYS A 480 34.45 7.40 1.29
CA CYS A 480 35.89 7.65 1.28
C CYS A 480 36.27 8.82 2.19
N ASP A 481 35.34 9.74 2.48
CA ASP A 481 35.48 10.73 3.55
C ASP A 481 34.33 10.56 4.56
N PRO A 482 34.61 10.02 5.77
CA PRO A 482 33.58 9.72 6.75
C PRO A 482 32.85 10.96 7.30
N LYS A 483 33.35 12.19 7.08
CA LYS A 483 32.68 13.45 7.44
C LYS A 483 31.62 13.87 6.40
N LEU A 484 31.59 13.28 5.21
CA LEU A 484 30.54 13.55 4.23
C LEU A 484 29.19 12.93 4.65
N PRO A 485 28.06 13.66 4.57
CA PRO A 485 26.74 13.14 4.92
C PRO A 485 26.16 12.25 3.82
N VAL A 486 25.37 11.23 4.21
CA VAL A 486 24.68 10.36 3.24
C VAL A 486 23.67 11.14 2.39
N ARG A 487 23.05 12.18 2.99
CA ARG A 487 21.99 12.99 2.40
C ARG A 487 22.33 14.48 2.54
N PRO A 488 23.24 15.02 1.73
CA PRO A 488 23.71 16.40 1.87
C PRO A 488 22.58 17.43 1.71
N TYR A 489 21.52 17.12 0.95
CA TYR A 489 20.33 17.96 0.83
C TYR A 489 19.49 18.12 2.11
N ILE A 490 19.65 17.22 3.08
CA ILE A 490 19.03 17.35 4.41
C ILE A 490 19.96 18.13 5.32
N ASN A 491 21.24 17.76 5.34
CA ASN A 491 22.26 18.39 6.18
C ASN A 491 22.47 19.87 5.86
N TYR A 492 22.34 20.26 4.59
CA TYR A 492 22.54 21.63 4.13
C TYR A 492 21.24 22.25 3.61
N ARG A 493 20.07 21.80 4.07
CA ARG A 493 18.75 22.17 3.53
C ARG A 493 18.56 23.67 3.28
N ASN A 494 19.05 24.52 4.18
CA ASN A 494 18.90 25.97 4.12
C ASN A 494 19.64 26.59 2.93
N VAL A 495 20.78 26.01 2.53
CA VAL A 495 21.61 26.50 1.42
C VAL A 495 21.57 25.60 0.19
N TRP A 496 20.97 24.39 0.31
CA TRP A 496 20.98 23.37 -0.74
C TRP A 496 20.31 23.83 -2.03
N VAL A 497 19.16 24.51 -1.93
CA VAL A 497 18.48 25.04 -3.12
C VAL A 497 19.18 26.29 -3.64
N LEU A 498 19.64 27.16 -2.73
CA LEU A 498 20.30 28.44 -3.03
C LEU A 498 21.60 28.23 -3.84
N LEU A 499 22.43 27.27 -3.42
CA LEU A 499 23.74 27.03 -4.00
C LEU A 499 23.69 26.00 -5.14
N GLY A 500 22.58 25.93 -5.89
CA GLY A 500 22.51 25.13 -7.12
C GLY A 500 22.35 23.63 -6.92
N LYS A 501 21.83 23.17 -5.77
CA LYS A 501 21.51 21.76 -5.47
C LYS A 501 22.72 20.86 -5.71
N TRP A 502 22.51 19.72 -6.37
CA TRP A 502 23.58 18.79 -6.70
C TRP A 502 24.67 19.41 -7.55
N SER A 503 24.34 20.31 -8.48
CA SER A 503 25.31 20.93 -9.38
C SER A 503 26.34 21.75 -8.61
N GLY A 504 25.90 22.63 -7.70
CA GLY A 504 26.83 23.38 -6.87
C GLY A 504 27.54 22.52 -5.82
N PHE A 505 26.87 21.49 -5.28
CA PHE A 505 27.49 20.60 -4.29
C PHE A 505 28.63 19.75 -4.86
N ILE A 506 28.53 19.33 -6.12
CA ILE A 506 29.62 18.61 -6.83
C ILE A 506 30.59 19.56 -7.54
N GLY A 507 30.52 20.86 -7.25
CA GLY A 507 31.46 21.86 -7.73
C GLY A 507 31.33 22.22 -9.21
N ARG A 508 30.21 21.88 -9.88
CA ARG A 508 29.88 22.44 -11.19
C ARG A 508 29.37 23.88 -10.93
N LYS A 509 30.07 24.89 -11.47
CA LYS A 509 29.63 26.30 -11.39
C LYS A 509 28.13 26.37 -11.71
N SER A 510 27.37 27.13 -10.90
CA SER A 510 25.94 27.37 -11.14
C SER A 510 25.76 27.72 -12.60
N HIS A 511 24.94 26.93 -13.31
CA HIS A 511 24.74 27.17 -14.73
C HIS A 511 23.91 28.43 -14.99
N PHE A 512 23.35 29.09 -13.96
CA PHE A 512 22.53 30.28 -14.14
C PHE A 512 23.35 31.57 -14.21
N TYR A 513 22.78 32.58 -14.87
CA TYR A 513 23.32 33.94 -14.85
C TYR A 513 23.50 34.46 -13.42
N SER A 514 24.61 35.19 -13.20
CA SER A 514 24.99 35.71 -11.88
C SER A 514 24.07 36.83 -11.40
N THR A 515 23.51 37.60 -12.34
CA THR A 515 22.66 38.75 -12.02
C THR A 515 21.27 38.62 -12.64
N TRP A 516 20.30 39.27 -12.00
CA TRP A 516 18.93 39.39 -12.53
C TRP A 516 18.94 40.07 -13.91
N GLN A 517 19.82 41.05 -14.12
CA GLN A 517 19.96 41.84 -15.34
C GLN A 517 20.44 40.97 -16.51
N GLU A 518 21.46 40.13 -16.29
CA GLU A 518 21.97 39.20 -17.30
C GLU A 518 20.89 38.19 -17.71
N ALA A 519 20.18 37.62 -16.73
CA ALA A 519 19.10 36.68 -16.97
C ALA A 519 17.90 37.32 -17.69
N SER A 520 17.55 38.55 -17.30
CA SER A 520 16.48 39.34 -17.94
C SER A 520 16.86 39.65 -19.39
N LYS A 521 18.09 40.11 -19.64
CA LYS A 521 18.61 40.38 -20.99
C LYS A 521 18.59 39.12 -21.87
N ALA A 522 18.99 37.97 -21.33
CA ALA A 522 18.95 36.70 -22.04
C ALA A 522 17.51 36.26 -22.37
N ALA A 523 16.58 36.34 -21.41
CA ALA A 523 15.17 36.02 -21.65
C ALA A 523 14.55 36.93 -22.72
N ILE A 524 14.89 38.23 -22.72
CA ILE A 524 14.46 39.20 -23.74
C ILE A 524 15.07 38.88 -25.10
N ALA A 525 16.36 38.52 -25.15
CA ALA A 525 17.07 38.17 -26.38
C ALA A 525 16.50 36.90 -27.05
N LEU A 526 15.96 35.95 -26.27
CA LEU A 526 15.21 34.80 -26.78
C LEU A 526 13.81 35.14 -27.31
N GLY A 527 13.41 36.42 -27.28
CA GLY A 527 12.10 36.86 -27.74
C GLY A 527 10.94 36.45 -26.83
N ILE A 528 11.21 36.06 -25.58
CA ILE A 528 10.19 35.66 -24.61
C ILE A 528 9.46 36.90 -24.09
N LYS A 529 8.15 37.00 -24.33
CA LYS A 529 7.32 38.17 -24.00
C LYS A 529 6.37 37.94 -22.85
N THR A 530 6.05 36.69 -22.52
CA THR A 530 5.09 36.36 -21.46
C THR A 530 5.60 35.33 -20.47
N GLN A 531 5.05 35.33 -19.25
CA GLN A 531 5.35 34.29 -18.25
C GLN A 531 5.04 32.87 -18.78
N LYS A 532 4.00 32.74 -19.60
CA LYS A 532 3.62 31.46 -20.22
C LYS A 532 4.70 31.00 -21.20
N GLU A 533 5.14 31.88 -22.08
CA GLU A 533 6.26 31.61 -22.99
C GLU A 533 7.55 31.32 -22.23
N TYR A 534 7.84 32.04 -21.15
CA TYR A 534 9.02 31.77 -20.33
C TYR A 534 9.00 30.34 -19.79
N LYS A 535 7.88 29.88 -19.24
CA LYS A 535 7.73 28.50 -18.75
C LYS A 535 7.84 27.44 -19.85
N GLN A 536 7.60 27.83 -21.10
CA GLN A 536 7.65 26.95 -22.27
C GLN A 536 8.98 27.00 -23.00
N ASN A 537 9.81 28.03 -22.82
CA ASN A 537 10.98 28.25 -23.68
C ASN A 537 12.25 28.61 -22.88
N TYR A 538 12.20 28.70 -21.54
CA TYR A 538 13.39 29.03 -20.74
C TYR A 538 14.54 28.04 -20.95
N TRP A 539 14.25 26.80 -21.35
CA TRP A 539 15.27 25.78 -21.60
C TRP A 539 16.07 26.02 -22.90
N ASP A 540 15.64 26.94 -23.75
CA ASP A 540 16.36 27.31 -24.98
C ASP A 540 17.67 28.04 -24.64
N ASP A 541 17.78 28.64 -23.44
CA ASP A 541 19.05 29.03 -22.83
C ASP A 541 19.27 28.23 -21.53
N PRO A 542 20.25 27.30 -21.52
CA PRO A 542 20.59 26.48 -20.35
C PRO A 542 20.92 27.28 -19.08
N LYS A 543 21.22 28.58 -19.19
CA LYS A 543 21.51 29.48 -18.08
C LYS A 543 20.30 30.22 -17.52
N LEU A 544 19.11 30.05 -18.09
CA LEU A 544 17.89 30.58 -17.52
C LEU A 544 17.29 29.61 -16.49
N PRO A 545 16.98 30.06 -15.26
CA PRO A 545 16.35 29.21 -14.26
C PRO A 545 14.85 29.02 -14.56
N SER A 546 14.32 27.84 -14.24
CA SER A 546 12.88 27.56 -14.36
C SER A 546 12.02 28.36 -13.37
N THR A 547 12.62 28.84 -12.27
CA THR A 547 11.99 29.66 -11.22
C THR A 547 12.84 30.91 -10.94
N PRO A 548 12.85 31.91 -11.85
CA PRO A 548 13.65 33.12 -11.70
C PRO A 548 13.23 33.98 -10.49
N ASP A 549 11.99 33.83 -10.03
CA ASP A 549 11.45 34.46 -8.83
C ASP A 549 12.12 34.00 -7.53
N VAL A 550 12.60 32.76 -7.50
CA VAL A 550 13.33 32.19 -6.36
C VAL A 550 14.82 32.52 -6.47
N VAL A 551 15.38 32.48 -7.68
CA VAL A 551 16.81 32.73 -7.91
C VAL A 551 17.16 34.20 -7.68
N TYR A 552 16.29 35.13 -8.07
CA TYR A 552 16.53 36.58 -7.96
C TYR A 552 15.60 37.27 -6.97
N GLN A 553 15.22 36.59 -5.88
CA GLN A 553 14.14 37.00 -4.96
C GLN A 553 14.23 38.46 -4.47
N SER A 554 15.43 38.93 -4.12
CA SER A 554 15.67 40.28 -3.61
C SER A 554 15.30 41.37 -4.63
N LEU A 555 15.61 41.13 -5.90
CA LEU A 555 15.32 42.05 -7.00
C LEU A 555 13.98 41.76 -7.69
N TRP A 556 13.41 40.58 -7.49
CA TRP A 556 12.23 40.12 -8.20
C TRP A 556 11.02 41.01 -7.95
N LYS A 557 10.67 41.27 -6.68
CA LYS A 557 9.51 42.11 -6.35
C LYS A 557 9.75 43.58 -6.69
N VAL A 558 10.97 44.08 -6.44
CA VAL A 558 11.37 45.47 -6.69
C VAL A 558 11.26 45.79 -8.19
N ASN A 559 11.71 44.87 -9.04
CA ASN A 559 11.67 45.01 -10.50
C ASN A 559 10.37 44.47 -11.13
N GLY A 560 9.26 44.41 -10.40
CA GLY A 560 7.93 44.12 -10.98
C GLY A 560 7.71 42.66 -11.43
N GLY A 561 8.48 41.72 -10.89
CA GLY A 561 8.34 40.28 -11.14
C GLY A 561 8.54 39.91 -12.61
N TYR A 562 7.70 39.02 -13.14
CA TYR A 562 7.75 38.62 -14.55
C TYR A 562 7.58 39.80 -15.53
N TRP A 563 6.90 40.88 -15.12
CA TRP A 563 6.72 42.03 -15.99
C TRP A 563 8.05 42.74 -16.24
N GLY A 564 8.80 43.12 -15.20
CA GLY A 564 10.10 43.77 -15.42
C GLY A 564 11.20 42.79 -15.86
N PHE A 565 11.12 41.51 -15.48
CA PHE A 565 12.09 40.49 -15.95
C PHE A 565 12.00 40.20 -17.45
N LEU A 566 10.85 40.50 -18.08
CA LEU A 566 10.66 40.37 -19.53
C LEU A 566 10.61 41.74 -20.22
N GLY A 567 11.20 42.78 -19.59
CA GLY A 567 11.35 44.10 -20.17
C GLY A 567 10.05 44.92 -20.31
N LYS A 568 8.96 44.53 -19.62
CA LYS A 568 7.70 45.27 -19.67
C LYS A 568 7.66 46.37 -18.62
N THR A 569 7.38 47.60 -19.05
CA THR A 569 7.30 48.80 -18.21
C THR A 569 6.20 48.71 -17.16
N LYS A 570 6.53 49.02 -15.89
CA LYS A 570 5.58 49.09 -14.76
C LYS A 570 4.47 50.11 -15.06
N LYS A 571 3.21 49.71 -14.84
CA LYS A 571 2.05 50.61 -15.00
C LYS A 571 2.00 51.66 -13.89
N TYR A 572 1.37 52.81 -14.17
CA TYR A 572 1.17 53.86 -13.16
C TYR A 572 0.47 53.30 -11.92
N GLN A 573 1.02 53.60 -10.74
CA GLN A 573 0.55 53.03 -9.49
C GLN A 573 -0.72 53.73 -9.01
N SER A 574 -0.82 55.04 -9.21
CA SER A 574 -1.99 55.82 -8.81
C SER A 574 -2.93 56.09 -9.98
N TRP A 575 -4.23 56.15 -9.66
CA TRP A 575 -5.25 56.61 -10.60
C TRP A 575 -4.95 58.01 -11.13
N SER A 576 -4.42 58.90 -10.27
CA SER A 576 -4.13 60.31 -10.60
C SER A 576 -3.04 60.44 -11.66
N GLU A 577 -1.92 59.73 -11.51
CA GLU A 577 -0.84 59.71 -12.51
C GLU A 577 -1.31 59.15 -13.85
N ALA A 578 -2.09 58.07 -13.81
CA ALA A 578 -2.65 57.46 -15.01
C ALA A 578 -3.65 58.39 -15.70
N ALA A 579 -4.50 59.08 -14.94
CA ALA A 579 -5.47 60.04 -15.45
C ALA A 579 -4.76 61.26 -16.07
N LYS A 580 -3.71 61.79 -15.42
CA LYS A 580 -2.89 62.88 -15.96
C LYS A 580 -2.24 62.48 -17.28
N ALA A 581 -1.68 61.27 -17.34
CA ALA A 581 -1.09 60.74 -18.57
C ALA A 581 -2.14 60.53 -19.68
N ALA A 582 -3.31 59.95 -19.37
CA ALA A 582 -4.40 59.76 -20.34
C ALA A 582 -4.92 61.10 -20.88
N ARG A 583 -5.05 62.12 -20.04
CA ARG A 583 -5.43 63.49 -20.42
C ARG A 583 -4.37 64.17 -21.28
N SER A 584 -3.08 63.99 -20.97
CA SER A 584 -1.98 64.52 -21.79
C SER A 584 -1.97 63.96 -23.21
N LEU A 585 -2.46 62.72 -23.40
CA LEU A 585 -2.65 62.11 -24.72
C LEU A 585 -3.92 62.60 -25.46
N LYS A 586 -4.64 63.58 -24.90
CA LYS A 586 -5.87 64.17 -25.45
C LYS A 586 -6.94 63.12 -25.80
N ILE A 587 -7.05 62.07 -24.98
CA ILE A 587 -8.04 60.99 -25.17
C ILE A 587 -9.41 61.49 -24.69
N ARG A 588 -10.41 61.50 -25.57
CA ARG A 588 -11.72 62.14 -25.29
C ARG A 588 -12.85 61.19 -24.89
N ASN A 589 -12.65 59.89 -25.05
CA ASN A 589 -13.65 58.88 -24.71
C ASN A 589 -13.01 57.49 -24.55
N ASN A 590 -13.79 56.50 -24.10
CA ASN A 590 -13.33 55.13 -23.91
C ASN A 590 -12.88 54.45 -25.23
N GLN A 591 -13.57 54.70 -26.35
CA GLN A 591 -13.19 54.11 -27.64
C GLN A 591 -11.79 54.57 -28.07
N GLU A 592 -11.52 55.87 -27.96
CA GLU A 592 -10.19 56.42 -28.19
C GLU A 592 -9.16 55.89 -27.20
N TYR A 593 -9.53 55.69 -25.94
CA TYR A 593 -8.63 55.12 -24.94
C TYR A 593 -8.16 53.72 -25.35
N LYS A 594 -9.06 52.84 -25.80
CA LYS A 594 -8.72 51.48 -26.24
C LYS A 594 -7.71 51.44 -27.39
N ILE A 595 -7.68 52.48 -28.22
CA ILE A 595 -6.74 52.60 -29.34
C ILE A 595 -5.43 53.24 -28.85
N LYS A 596 -5.52 54.38 -28.17
CA LYS A 596 -4.38 55.28 -27.88
C LYS A 596 -3.63 54.96 -26.58
N TYR A 597 -4.16 54.14 -25.67
CA TYR A 597 -3.47 53.86 -24.40
C TYR A 597 -2.07 53.26 -24.60
N LYS A 598 -1.85 52.55 -25.73
CA LYS A 598 -0.56 51.97 -26.09
C LYS A 598 0.54 53.01 -26.38
N LEU A 599 0.15 54.26 -26.68
CA LEU A 599 1.09 55.37 -26.88
C LEU A 599 1.85 55.73 -25.60
N ASN A 600 1.28 55.40 -24.42
CA ASN A 600 2.01 55.44 -23.16
C ASN A 600 2.05 54.03 -22.54
N PRO A 601 3.19 53.31 -22.63
CA PRO A 601 3.32 51.94 -22.13
C PRO A 601 3.00 51.76 -20.63
N LYS A 602 2.97 52.84 -19.83
CA LYS A 602 2.59 52.79 -18.42
C LYS A 602 1.07 52.86 -18.17
N LEU A 603 0.24 53.15 -19.18
CA LEU A 603 -1.21 53.13 -19.05
C LEU A 603 -1.76 51.69 -19.06
N PRO A 604 -2.68 51.32 -18.16
CA PRO A 604 -3.33 50.01 -18.17
C PRO A 604 -4.41 49.92 -19.27
N ALA A 605 -4.63 48.72 -19.82
CA ALA A 605 -5.65 48.48 -20.84
C ALA A 605 -7.09 48.60 -20.29
N CYS A 606 -7.29 48.21 -19.03
CA CYS A 606 -8.56 48.28 -18.30
C CYS A 606 -8.37 49.11 -17.02
N PRO A 607 -8.34 50.45 -17.12
CA PRO A 607 -8.11 51.34 -15.97
C PRO A 607 -9.23 51.24 -14.92
N ASP A 608 -10.44 50.89 -15.35
CA ASP A 608 -11.61 50.61 -14.50
C ASP A 608 -11.41 49.44 -13.53
N HIS A 609 -10.75 48.39 -14.01
CA HIS A 609 -10.40 47.24 -13.18
C HIS A 609 -9.14 47.50 -12.36
N TYR A 610 -8.14 48.15 -12.95
CA TYR A 610 -6.83 48.38 -12.33
C TYR A 610 -6.92 49.37 -11.16
N TYR A 611 -7.78 50.39 -11.25
CA TYR A 611 -8.00 51.40 -10.21
C TYR A 611 -9.36 51.24 -9.53
N LYS A 612 -9.86 50.02 -9.35
CA LYS A 612 -11.24 49.71 -8.92
C LYS A 612 -11.77 50.57 -7.77
N ASN A 613 -10.96 50.84 -6.75
CA ASN A 613 -11.33 51.62 -5.57
C ASN A 613 -11.51 53.11 -5.91
N ASP A 614 -10.58 53.68 -6.68
CA ASP A 614 -10.58 55.08 -7.08
C ASP A 614 -11.51 55.35 -8.27
N TRP A 615 -11.82 54.32 -9.07
CA TRP A 615 -12.53 54.47 -10.34
C TRP A 615 -13.94 55.01 -10.17
N LYS A 616 -14.73 54.39 -9.30
CA LYS A 616 -16.11 54.84 -9.01
C LYS A 616 -16.12 56.16 -8.26
N ARG A 617 -15.21 56.33 -7.28
CA ARG A 617 -15.11 57.54 -6.46
C ARG A 617 -14.83 58.79 -7.29
N ASN A 618 -14.00 58.65 -8.33
CA ASN A 618 -13.60 59.75 -9.19
C ASN A 618 -14.37 59.76 -10.52
N GLY A 619 -15.68 59.54 -10.50
CA GLY A 619 -16.56 59.79 -11.65
C GLY A 619 -16.32 58.88 -12.88
N CYS A 620 -15.78 57.67 -12.68
CA CYS A 620 -15.56 56.67 -13.73
C CYS A 620 -14.77 57.24 -14.93
N TRP A 621 -15.17 56.92 -16.16
CA TRP A 621 -14.54 57.43 -17.38
C TRP A 621 -14.54 58.95 -17.46
N ASN A 622 -15.58 59.61 -16.95
CA ASN A 622 -15.68 61.07 -16.98
C ASN A 622 -14.58 61.69 -16.12
N GLY A 623 -14.43 61.26 -14.87
CA GLY A 623 -13.37 61.80 -14.04
C GLY A 623 -11.97 61.31 -14.43
N PHE A 624 -11.82 60.11 -15.02
CA PHE A 624 -10.51 59.62 -15.48
C PHE A 624 -9.98 60.39 -16.69
N LEU A 625 -10.86 60.72 -17.65
CA LEU A 625 -10.53 61.48 -18.85
C LEU A 625 -10.71 62.99 -18.69
N GLY A 626 -11.19 63.46 -17.53
CA GLY A 626 -11.46 64.88 -17.28
C GLY A 626 -12.63 65.44 -18.09
N LEU A 627 -13.60 64.59 -18.43
CA LEU A 627 -14.82 65.00 -19.10
C LEU A 627 -15.75 65.62 -18.05
N THR A 628 -16.19 66.86 -18.29
CA THR A 628 -17.24 67.48 -17.50
C THR A 628 -18.55 66.68 -17.69
N PRO A 629 -19.23 66.26 -16.59
CA PRO A 629 -20.56 65.69 -16.71
C PRO A 629 -21.46 66.71 -17.41
N LYS A 630 -22.14 66.31 -18.49
CA LYS A 630 -23.16 67.16 -19.11
C LYS A 630 -24.28 67.36 -18.09
N LYS A 631 -24.50 68.61 -17.67
CA LYS A 631 -25.65 68.99 -16.82
C LYS A 631 -26.91 68.92 -17.68
N TYR A 632 -27.66 67.83 -17.55
CA TYR A 632 -29.01 67.75 -18.12
C TYR A 632 -29.96 68.60 -17.28
N TYR A 633 -31.20 68.79 -17.74
CA TYR A 633 -32.25 69.37 -16.91
C TYR A 633 -32.46 68.54 -15.63
N ASP A 634 -32.62 69.23 -14.50
CA ASP A 634 -32.64 68.59 -13.19
C ASP A 634 -33.97 67.85 -12.95
N THR A 635 -35.04 68.30 -13.61
CA THR A 635 -36.37 67.70 -13.49
C THR A 635 -36.91 67.18 -14.82
N TRP A 636 -37.75 66.14 -14.73
CA TRP A 636 -38.48 65.61 -15.90
C TRP A 636 -39.35 66.69 -16.56
N ILE A 637 -39.95 67.58 -15.75
CA ILE A 637 -40.82 68.67 -16.20
C ILE A 637 -40.04 69.65 -17.06
N GLU A 638 -38.87 70.10 -16.62
CA GLU A 638 -38.02 71.02 -17.39
C GLU A 638 -37.59 70.41 -18.73
N ALA A 639 -37.17 69.14 -18.72
CA ALA A 639 -36.79 68.44 -19.95
C ALA A 639 -37.97 68.20 -20.90
N SER A 640 -39.15 67.86 -20.37
CA SER A 640 -40.38 67.68 -21.14
C SER A 640 -40.81 69.00 -21.78
N THR A 641 -40.83 70.09 -21.01
CA THR A 641 -41.13 71.45 -21.49
C THR A 641 -40.16 71.86 -22.60
N ALA A 642 -38.85 71.73 -22.40
CA ALA A 642 -37.87 72.05 -23.44
C ALA A 642 -38.07 71.20 -24.71
N THR A 643 -38.41 69.92 -24.56
CA THR A 643 -38.71 69.02 -25.69
C THR A 643 -39.95 69.47 -26.47
N ILE A 644 -41.01 69.89 -25.76
CA ILE A 644 -42.25 70.41 -26.34
C ILE A 644 -42.00 71.76 -27.03
N THR A 645 -41.22 72.65 -26.41
CA THR A 645 -40.84 73.95 -26.99
C THR A 645 -40.04 73.81 -28.28
N LEU A 646 -39.19 72.79 -28.40
CA LEU A 646 -38.49 72.46 -29.66
C LEU A 646 -39.41 71.89 -30.75
N GLY A 647 -40.70 71.70 -30.45
CA GLY A 647 -41.70 71.15 -31.36
C GLY A 647 -41.50 69.66 -31.65
N ILE A 648 -40.75 68.95 -30.81
CA ILE A 648 -40.48 67.52 -30.98
C ILE A 648 -41.71 66.74 -30.49
N LYS A 649 -42.42 66.09 -31.41
CA LYS A 649 -43.66 65.41 -31.07
C LYS A 649 -43.49 63.89 -31.01
N TYR A 650 -42.56 63.30 -31.76
CA TYR A 650 -42.39 61.83 -31.83
C TYR A 650 -41.07 61.36 -31.20
N GLN A 651 -41.03 60.12 -30.67
CA GLN A 651 -39.79 59.56 -30.10
C GLN A 651 -38.66 59.48 -31.13
N GLN A 652 -38.96 59.11 -32.37
CA GLN A 652 -37.95 59.06 -33.45
C GLN A 652 -37.37 60.45 -33.72
N GLU A 653 -38.23 61.47 -33.71
CA GLU A 653 -37.84 62.87 -33.87
C GLU A 653 -36.96 63.33 -32.70
N TYR A 654 -37.29 62.93 -31.46
CA TYR A 654 -36.46 63.20 -30.29
C TYR A 654 -35.04 62.64 -30.45
N ARG A 655 -34.90 61.39 -30.90
CA ARG A 655 -33.57 60.78 -31.11
C ARG A 655 -32.72 61.52 -32.14
N GLN A 656 -33.34 62.15 -33.11
CA GLN A 656 -32.66 62.94 -34.14
C GLN A 656 -32.35 64.36 -33.67
N ARG A 657 -33.27 64.98 -32.92
CA ARG A 657 -33.27 66.43 -32.66
C ARG A 657 -32.94 66.84 -31.22
N TYR A 658 -32.86 65.93 -30.24
CA TYR A 658 -32.61 66.31 -28.83
C TYR A 658 -31.35 67.16 -28.63
N LYS A 659 -30.34 67.01 -29.50
CA LYS A 659 -29.09 67.80 -29.47
C LYS A 659 -29.28 69.28 -29.80
N GLN A 660 -30.45 69.69 -30.29
CA GLN A 660 -30.80 71.10 -30.48
C GLN A 660 -30.82 71.84 -29.14
N ASP A 661 -31.04 71.13 -28.02
CA ASP A 661 -30.82 71.63 -26.68
C ASP A 661 -29.73 70.80 -25.97
N PRO A 662 -28.56 71.40 -25.65
CA PRO A 662 -27.46 70.71 -24.98
C PRO A 662 -27.80 70.08 -23.61
N ARG A 663 -28.88 70.53 -22.95
CA ARG A 663 -29.35 70.05 -21.63
C ARG A 663 -30.36 68.91 -21.75
N LEU A 664 -30.81 68.52 -22.94
CA LEU A 664 -31.66 67.35 -23.12
C LEU A 664 -30.83 66.05 -23.11
N PRO A 665 -31.23 65.03 -22.33
CA PRO A 665 -30.54 63.76 -22.29
C PRO A 665 -30.84 62.88 -23.52
N PRO A 666 -29.89 62.06 -24.00
CA PRO A 666 -30.15 61.11 -25.10
C PRO A 666 -31.16 60.01 -24.72
N SER A 667 -31.33 59.75 -23.43
CA SER A 667 -32.23 58.72 -22.89
C SER A 667 -32.96 59.28 -21.66
N PRO A 668 -34.00 60.11 -21.86
CA PRO A 668 -34.75 60.73 -20.77
C PRO A 668 -35.45 59.69 -19.88
N ASP A 669 -35.75 58.51 -20.41
CA ASP A 669 -36.29 57.36 -19.68
C ASP A 669 -35.34 56.80 -18.61
N LEU A 670 -34.03 56.91 -18.83
CA LEU A 670 -33.02 56.48 -17.87
C LEU A 670 -32.66 57.58 -16.88
N VAL A 671 -32.70 58.84 -17.32
CA VAL A 671 -32.36 60.01 -16.48
C VAL A 671 -33.49 60.30 -15.50
N TYR A 672 -34.75 60.21 -15.92
CA TYR A 672 -35.93 60.49 -15.10
C TYR A 672 -36.68 59.23 -14.70
N LYS A 673 -35.97 58.11 -14.55
CA LYS A 673 -36.53 56.77 -14.36
C LYS A 673 -37.60 56.68 -13.27
N ASP A 674 -37.44 57.46 -12.19
CA ASP A 674 -38.28 57.38 -10.99
C ASP A 674 -39.66 58.00 -11.21
N VAL A 675 -39.78 58.90 -12.18
CA VAL A 675 -41.04 59.58 -12.54
C VAL A 675 -41.51 59.25 -13.96
N TRP A 676 -40.73 58.46 -14.70
CA TRP A 676 -40.95 58.19 -16.13
C TRP A 676 -42.24 57.42 -16.41
N VAL A 677 -42.52 56.39 -15.62
CA VAL A 677 -43.72 55.55 -15.80
C VAL A 677 -44.98 56.32 -15.40
N ASP A 678 -44.93 57.00 -14.27
CA ASP A 678 -46.07 57.73 -13.69
C ASP A 678 -46.49 58.92 -14.55
N ASN A 679 -45.53 59.57 -15.22
CA ASN A 679 -45.80 60.65 -16.16
C ASN A 679 -46.05 60.17 -17.60
N GLY A 680 -46.66 58.99 -17.77
CA GLY A 680 -47.13 58.54 -19.08
C GLY A 680 -46.03 58.21 -20.10
N ARG A 681 -44.80 57.93 -19.64
CA ARG A 681 -43.64 57.54 -20.47
C ARG A 681 -43.40 58.55 -21.60
N TRP A 682 -43.05 58.06 -22.80
CA TRP A 682 -42.85 58.90 -23.98
C TRP A 682 -44.07 59.74 -24.36
N LEU A 683 -45.29 59.27 -24.08
CA LEU A 683 -46.49 60.04 -24.41
C LEU A 683 -46.61 61.29 -23.55
N GLY A 684 -46.35 61.19 -22.24
CA GLY A 684 -46.35 62.37 -21.37
C GLY A 684 -45.12 63.25 -21.58
N PHE A 685 -43.94 62.66 -21.85
CA PHE A 685 -42.72 63.44 -22.09
C PHE A 685 -42.74 64.25 -23.40
N LEU A 686 -43.59 63.86 -24.35
CA LEU A 686 -43.79 64.54 -25.64
C LEU A 686 -45.08 65.38 -25.67
N GLY A 687 -45.75 65.56 -24.53
CA GLY A 687 -46.97 66.38 -24.42
C GLY A 687 -48.19 65.80 -25.16
N ARG A 688 -48.28 64.48 -25.29
CA ARG A 688 -49.31 63.76 -26.08
C ARG A 688 -50.35 63.00 -25.24
N THR A 689 -50.44 63.27 -23.95
CA THR A 689 -51.46 62.66 -23.10
C THR A 689 -52.78 63.40 -23.25
N ASN A 690 -53.82 62.68 -23.72
CA ASN A 690 -55.20 63.14 -23.70
C ASN A 690 -55.63 63.50 -22.26
N ARG A 691 -56.33 64.62 -22.13
CA ARG A 691 -57.16 64.98 -20.96
C ARG A 691 -57.93 63.76 -20.45
N ILE A 692 -57.58 63.24 -19.28
CA ILE A 692 -58.54 62.74 -18.27
C ILE A 692 -58.02 63.17 -16.89
N LEU A 693 -58.26 64.44 -16.57
CA LEU A 693 -58.60 64.83 -15.20
C LEU A 693 -60.10 64.56 -15.05
N LYS A 694 -60.49 63.49 -14.36
CA LYS A 694 -61.57 63.50 -13.35
C LYS A 694 -61.76 62.13 -12.69
N ALA A 695 -61.81 62.19 -11.36
CA ALA A 695 -62.41 61.26 -10.41
C ALA A 695 -61.67 59.97 -10.05
N ARG A 696 -60.99 60.00 -8.89
CA ARG A 696 -61.44 59.23 -7.71
C ARG A 696 -60.84 59.81 -6.42
N LYS A 697 -61.69 59.81 -5.40
CA LYS A 697 -61.55 60.30 -4.02
C LYS A 697 -60.27 59.82 -3.34
#